data_AF-A0A7X6DPV4-F1
#
_entry.id   AF-A0A7X6DPV4-F1
#
_cell.length_a   1.000
_cell.length_b   1.000
_cell.length_c   1.000
_cell.angle_alpha   90.00
_cell.angle_beta   90.00
_cell.angle_gamma   90.00
#
_symmetry.space_group_name_H-M   'P 1'
#
loop_
_entity.id
_entity.type
_entity.pdbx_description
1 polymer ?
#
loop_
_entity_poly.entity_id
_entity_poly.type
_entity_poly.pdbx_seq_one_letter_code
_entity_poly.pdbx_strand_id
1 'polypeptide(L)'
;MTFKSVIRKPIFAVWLLFLALFLILEASFLFAQTPAAGGAVEYRDPSWISSRNFIWILSQVHLLFGGFVLGVPIFAWLCEVIGMVSKDRRYDHLAKEFTILITACFEMTATLGIIFLFALRVLYPKLWTYLTGVFLPSFYFYLFLFVLEGAALYIYAAKWDAMQGRYKPLHMFVGLILNIVGFFVMIVPSAWASFQASPVVLNEGMGWIEKAWAAANNPTWWPVNIHRIVANVVLGGYVCGAYAGVRYLGAKTREEREHYDWMGYVGNFIGIFGLLPLPFAGYWLMREVYEYNQQMGITLMGGILSWLFILQALLIGVLFLGSNYYLWQGLITRTEDGVKYKPYIVIMLVTILACMGVWMTPHSLVASMEEARAMGGTHHPILGVFGVMSAKLTVVNIIILTSFMSFLLYWRANQQITVKWGKAARVFEVFLFSVAIIGVILAGIYGYFVPAIYRVNVLSVAQVLAVLFVLALVTPMTGMMLRGAKMTGKMTWGIMRPSSQYALVINAITVVLTMSLMGYARSASRVHWHVYGVLEDTSAYAYTPPLGTAAFLFSVNTLLFFSLVAAIFWVTTRTIRYDGFCTQYFFVAPFVEWLVSLPEKLSAPKPVGEARSPYFRKVVGVVVGFLAAFTWAGFMVPQSVGLPPTKEKLDVAKISTEKDLTRIGQNMFFGKGQCALCHTLGSEGGRCPTLQNAGARLTREFIFETLTKPDAYVKLDFEQVEPKKYPAQMPVINRPPIDLTDQELLTVIAFVQSLGGKVTVEPAELIALDQPAPVAEPAEGEAPAPERLESRREVGHTGS
;
A
#
# COMPACT_ATOMS: atom_id res chain seq x y z
N MET A 1 -25.67 10.25 -34.20
CA MET A 1 -24.32 10.07 -34.78
C MET A 1 -24.32 8.78 -35.59
N THR A 2 -23.96 8.82 -36.87
CA THR A 2 -23.94 7.63 -37.76
C THR A 2 -22.59 6.89 -37.68
N PHE A 3 -22.62 5.56 -37.75
CA PHE A 3 -21.46 4.64 -37.63
C PHE A 3 -20.26 5.02 -38.53
N LYS A 4 -20.51 5.59 -39.71
CA LYS A 4 -19.46 6.07 -40.63
C LYS A 4 -18.66 7.28 -40.12
N SER A 5 -19.17 8.07 -39.16
CA SER A 5 -18.43 9.22 -38.59
C SER A 5 -17.48 8.85 -37.45
N VAL A 6 -17.55 7.60 -36.96
CA VAL A 6 -16.65 7.06 -35.92
C VAL A 6 -15.33 6.58 -36.53
N ILE A 7 -15.37 5.99 -37.72
CA ILE A 7 -14.21 5.37 -38.40
C ILE A 7 -13.21 6.41 -38.95
N ARG A 8 -13.67 7.62 -39.30
CA ARG A 8 -12.80 8.70 -39.83
C ARG A 8 -12.07 9.52 -38.77
N LYS A 9 -12.24 9.22 -37.48
CA LYS A 9 -11.55 9.96 -36.41
C LYS A 9 -10.14 9.40 -36.20
N PRO A 10 -9.13 10.26 -35.96
CA PRO A 10 -7.75 9.85 -35.66
C PRO A 10 -7.68 8.87 -34.48
N ILE A 11 -8.68 8.90 -33.60
CA ILE A 11 -8.89 7.96 -32.48
C ILE A 11 -8.92 6.50 -32.96
N PHE A 12 -9.68 6.16 -34.02
CA PHE A 12 -9.82 4.78 -34.49
C PHE A 12 -8.52 4.25 -35.14
N ALA A 13 -7.81 5.13 -35.86
CA ALA A 13 -6.50 4.81 -36.43
C ALA A 13 -5.42 4.61 -35.36
N VAL A 14 -5.42 5.42 -34.29
CA VAL A 14 -4.51 5.26 -33.14
C VAL A 14 -4.81 3.97 -32.37
N TRP A 15 -6.09 3.60 -32.21
CA TRP A 15 -6.48 2.31 -31.64
C TRP A 15 -5.98 1.13 -32.49
N LEU A 16 -6.11 1.19 -33.81
CA LEU A 16 -5.57 0.17 -34.72
C LEU A 16 -4.04 0.13 -34.71
N LEU A 17 -3.37 1.27 -34.56
CA LEU A 17 -1.92 1.35 -34.53
C LEU A 17 -1.36 0.84 -33.20
N PHE A 18 -2.03 1.10 -32.08
CA PHE A 18 -1.73 0.49 -30.78
C PHE A 18 -2.02 -1.00 -30.79
N LEU A 19 -3.16 -1.42 -31.33
CA LEU A 19 -3.47 -2.84 -31.48
C LEU A 19 -2.43 -3.52 -32.39
N ALA A 20 -1.98 -2.88 -33.45
CA ALA A 20 -0.96 -3.40 -34.36
C ALA A 20 0.43 -3.45 -33.70
N LEU A 21 0.90 -2.38 -33.06
CA LEU A 21 2.17 -2.37 -32.30
C LEU A 21 2.15 -3.38 -31.16
N PHE A 22 1.01 -3.55 -30.52
CA PHE A 22 0.77 -4.53 -29.47
C PHE A 22 0.75 -5.97 -30.01
N LEU A 23 0.07 -6.22 -31.14
CA LEU A 23 0.09 -7.52 -31.83
C LEU A 23 1.49 -7.86 -32.35
N ILE A 24 2.27 -6.86 -32.79
CA ILE A 24 3.67 -7.01 -33.19
C ILE A 24 4.54 -7.34 -31.95
N LEU A 25 4.30 -6.68 -30.81
CA LEU A 25 4.97 -7.00 -29.55
C LEU A 25 4.63 -8.43 -29.09
N GLU A 26 3.34 -8.82 -29.09
CA GLU A 26 2.91 -10.17 -28.73
C GLU A 26 3.50 -11.22 -29.67
N ALA A 27 3.50 -10.97 -30.98
CA ALA A 27 4.15 -11.84 -31.95
C ALA A 27 5.64 -11.99 -31.61
N SER A 28 6.34 -10.90 -31.28
CA SER A 28 7.76 -10.96 -30.93
C SER A 28 8.05 -11.78 -29.66
N PHE A 29 7.16 -11.77 -28.65
CA PHE A 29 7.28 -12.61 -27.45
C PHE A 29 6.88 -14.08 -27.70
N LEU A 30 5.94 -14.33 -28.62
CA LEU A 30 5.57 -15.68 -29.07
C LEU A 30 6.69 -16.34 -29.90
N PHE A 31 7.44 -15.55 -30.69
CA PHE A 31 8.55 -16.06 -31.50
C PHE A 31 9.88 -16.18 -30.75
N ALA A 32 10.04 -15.54 -29.58
CA ALA A 32 11.31 -15.56 -28.82
C ALA A 32 11.50 -16.78 -27.91
N GLN A 33 10.45 -17.59 -27.64
CA GLN A 33 10.55 -18.79 -26.82
C GLN A 33 9.65 -19.90 -27.37
N THR A 34 10.15 -20.62 -28.37
CA THR A 34 9.57 -21.92 -28.75
C THR A 34 9.77 -22.88 -27.57
N PRO A 35 8.72 -23.48 -27.00
CA PRO A 35 8.89 -24.40 -25.89
C PRO A 35 9.67 -25.63 -26.36
N ALA A 36 10.86 -25.83 -25.80
CA ALA A 36 11.47 -27.15 -25.80
C ALA A 36 10.60 -28.07 -24.94
N ALA A 37 9.98 -29.07 -25.57
CA ALA A 37 9.32 -30.23 -24.94
C ALA A 37 8.19 -29.95 -23.91
N GLY A 38 6.94 -29.97 -24.36
CA GLY A 38 5.80 -30.58 -23.64
C GLY A 38 5.25 -29.96 -22.34
N GLY A 39 5.90 -28.95 -21.73
CA GLY A 39 5.40 -28.30 -20.51
C GLY A 39 4.58 -27.03 -20.76
N ALA A 40 3.57 -26.77 -19.92
CA ALA A 40 2.91 -25.46 -19.90
C ALA A 40 3.90 -24.40 -19.37
N VAL A 41 4.12 -23.32 -20.14
CA VAL A 41 5.05 -22.25 -19.77
C VAL A 41 4.53 -21.50 -18.53
N GLU A 42 5.23 -21.62 -17.40
CA GLU A 42 4.82 -20.98 -16.13
C GLU A 42 5.14 -19.49 -16.06
N TYR A 43 6.30 -19.09 -16.60
CA TYR A 43 6.86 -17.73 -16.60
C TYR A 43 7.55 -17.42 -17.92
N ARG A 44 7.60 -16.13 -18.29
CA ARG A 44 8.39 -15.64 -19.43
C ARG A 44 9.20 -14.42 -19.02
N ASP A 45 10.42 -14.31 -19.53
CA ASP A 45 11.32 -13.20 -19.23
C ASP A 45 11.76 -12.44 -20.49
N PRO A 46 11.61 -11.11 -20.51
CA PRO A 46 12.24 -10.27 -21.52
C PRO A 46 13.78 -10.37 -21.43
N SER A 47 14.47 -10.27 -22.57
CA SER A 47 15.93 -10.35 -22.62
C SER A 47 16.67 -9.16 -21.98
N TRP A 48 15.99 -8.03 -21.76
CA TRP A 48 16.57 -6.76 -21.32
C TRP A 48 16.20 -6.37 -19.88
N ILE A 49 15.23 -7.06 -19.27
CA ILE A 49 14.81 -6.82 -17.88
C ILE A 49 14.15 -8.09 -17.33
N SER A 50 14.31 -8.37 -16.03
CA SER A 50 13.53 -9.42 -15.36
C SER A 50 12.03 -9.12 -15.45
N SER A 51 11.20 -10.13 -15.73
CA SER A 51 9.73 -10.00 -15.71
C SER A 51 9.21 -9.37 -14.41
N ARG A 52 9.82 -9.71 -13.27
CA ARG A 52 9.45 -9.17 -11.95
C ARG A 52 9.61 -7.66 -11.84
N ASN A 53 10.79 -7.12 -12.15
CA ASN A 53 11.02 -5.68 -12.09
C ASN A 53 10.17 -4.93 -13.12
N PHE A 54 9.95 -5.52 -14.30
CA PHE A 54 9.08 -4.92 -15.32
C PHE A 54 7.62 -4.81 -14.85
N ILE A 55 7.06 -5.91 -14.33
CA ILE A 55 5.71 -5.93 -13.75
C ILE A 55 5.62 -4.98 -12.56
N TRP A 56 6.66 -4.90 -11.73
CA TRP A 56 6.68 -3.98 -10.62
C TRP A 56 6.63 -2.52 -11.10
N ILE A 57 7.47 -2.11 -12.04
CA ILE A 57 7.45 -0.75 -12.59
C ILE A 57 6.07 -0.43 -13.18
N LEU A 58 5.52 -1.30 -14.02
CA LEU A 58 4.21 -1.08 -14.65
C LEU A 58 3.08 -0.99 -13.62
N SER A 59 2.99 -1.96 -12.70
CA SER A 59 1.94 -2.00 -11.68
C SER A 59 2.04 -0.82 -10.72
N GLN A 60 3.24 -0.39 -10.36
CA GLN A 60 3.45 0.75 -9.46
C GLN A 60 3.03 2.06 -10.12
N VAL A 61 3.45 2.32 -11.36
CA VAL A 61 3.07 3.55 -12.07
C VAL A 61 1.56 3.57 -12.36
N HIS A 62 0.97 2.43 -12.76
CA HIS A 62 -0.48 2.31 -12.90
C HIS A 62 -1.20 2.58 -11.58
N LEU A 63 -0.72 2.05 -10.45
CA LEU A 63 -1.32 2.27 -9.13
C LEU A 63 -1.25 3.73 -8.69
N LEU A 64 -0.14 4.43 -8.97
CA LEU A 64 0.00 5.86 -8.67
C LEU A 64 -0.99 6.72 -9.47
N PHE A 65 -1.11 6.44 -10.77
CA PHE A 65 -2.10 7.11 -11.63
C PHE A 65 -3.54 6.76 -11.24
N GLY A 66 -3.82 5.50 -10.93
CA GLY A 66 -5.12 5.05 -10.43
C GLY A 66 -5.48 5.73 -9.10
N GLY A 67 -4.55 5.81 -8.15
CA GLY A 67 -4.77 6.52 -6.89
C GLY A 67 -5.05 8.00 -7.09
N PHE A 68 -4.35 8.66 -8.02
CA PHE A 68 -4.57 10.05 -8.37
C PHE A 68 -5.96 10.28 -9.00
N VAL A 69 -6.33 9.46 -9.98
CA VAL A 69 -7.61 9.53 -10.71
C VAL A 69 -8.80 9.18 -9.83
N LEU A 70 -8.62 8.37 -8.79
CA LEU A 70 -9.67 8.06 -7.81
C LEU A 70 -9.73 9.09 -6.68
N GLY A 71 -8.61 9.75 -6.35
CA GLY A 71 -8.54 10.70 -5.25
C GLY A 71 -9.03 12.11 -5.61
N VAL A 72 -8.61 12.65 -6.75
CA VAL A 72 -8.90 14.04 -7.13
C VAL A 72 -10.40 14.30 -7.40
N PRO A 73 -11.19 13.39 -8.00
CA PRO A 73 -12.63 13.61 -8.21
C PRO A 73 -13.40 13.85 -6.92
N ILE A 74 -12.96 13.29 -5.79
CA ILE A 74 -13.57 13.52 -4.48
C ILE A 74 -13.49 15.01 -4.16
N PHE A 75 -12.33 15.62 -4.35
CA PHE A 75 -12.12 17.04 -4.05
C PHE A 75 -12.64 17.98 -5.10
N ALA A 76 -12.62 17.60 -6.38
CA ALA A 76 -13.28 18.38 -7.43
C ALA A 76 -14.78 18.51 -7.10
N TRP A 77 -15.43 17.41 -6.76
CA TRP A 77 -16.82 17.39 -6.34
C TRP A 77 -17.06 18.18 -5.04
N LEU A 78 -16.23 18.00 -4.00
CA LEU A 78 -16.34 18.77 -2.76
C LEU A 78 -16.13 20.28 -2.98
N CYS A 79 -15.19 20.68 -3.84
CA CYS A 79 -14.99 22.07 -4.20
C CYS A 79 -16.23 22.63 -4.91
N GLU A 80 -16.86 21.87 -5.80
CA GLU A 80 -18.11 22.29 -6.44
C GLU A 80 -19.27 22.44 -5.44
N VAL A 81 -19.40 21.51 -4.49
CA VAL A 81 -20.37 21.61 -3.36
C VAL A 81 -20.11 22.89 -2.58
N ILE A 82 -18.85 23.15 -2.19
CA ILE A 82 -18.47 24.34 -1.46
C ILE A 82 -18.73 25.60 -2.28
N GLY A 83 -18.45 25.59 -3.58
CA GLY A 83 -18.74 26.69 -4.51
C GLY A 83 -20.23 27.00 -4.58
N MET A 84 -21.09 25.97 -4.58
CA MET A 84 -22.55 26.14 -4.51
C MET A 84 -23.01 26.75 -3.17
N VAL A 85 -22.52 26.23 -2.05
CA VAL A 85 -22.95 26.66 -0.70
C VAL A 85 -22.41 28.04 -0.33
N SER A 86 -21.13 28.30 -0.61
CA SER A 86 -20.45 29.55 -0.28
C SER A 86 -20.69 30.67 -1.30
N LYS A 87 -21.14 30.33 -2.52
CA LYS A 87 -21.23 31.22 -3.69
C LYS A 87 -19.89 31.84 -4.13
N ASP A 88 -18.76 31.27 -3.68
CA ASP A 88 -17.42 31.71 -4.09
C ASP A 88 -16.97 30.96 -5.35
N ARG A 89 -16.87 31.71 -6.45
CA ARG A 89 -16.50 31.19 -7.78
C ARG A 89 -15.08 30.60 -7.84
N ARG A 90 -14.20 30.90 -6.89
CA ARG A 90 -12.83 30.34 -6.86
C ARG A 90 -12.86 28.82 -6.72
N TYR A 91 -13.80 28.28 -5.96
CA TYR A 91 -13.96 26.83 -5.81
C TYR A 91 -14.48 26.16 -7.07
N ASP A 92 -15.42 26.80 -7.78
CA ASP A 92 -15.91 26.30 -9.08
C ASP A 92 -14.79 26.29 -10.13
N HIS A 93 -13.97 27.36 -10.17
CA HIS A 93 -12.84 27.45 -11.08
C HIS A 93 -11.81 26.35 -10.79
N LEU A 94 -11.48 26.13 -9.51
CA LEU A 94 -10.56 25.08 -9.09
C LEU A 94 -11.08 23.68 -9.43
N ALA A 95 -12.36 23.42 -9.17
CA ALA A 95 -12.98 22.13 -9.48
C ALA A 95 -12.96 21.85 -10.99
N LYS A 96 -13.17 22.88 -11.82
CA LYS A 96 -13.03 22.79 -13.28
C LYS A 96 -11.60 22.45 -13.69
N GLU A 97 -10.60 23.14 -13.14
CA GLU A 97 -9.17 22.88 -13.41
C GLU A 97 -8.78 21.44 -13.05
N PHE A 98 -9.24 20.95 -11.89
CA PHE A 98 -9.02 19.55 -11.49
C PHE A 98 -9.68 18.56 -12.43
N THR A 99 -10.92 18.82 -12.85
CA THR A 99 -11.65 17.93 -13.75
C THR A 99 -10.95 17.77 -15.09
N ILE A 100 -10.44 18.87 -15.67
CA ILE A 100 -9.67 18.85 -16.92
C ILE A 100 -8.40 18.01 -16.77
N LEU A 101 -7.69 18.16 -15.64
CA LEU A 101 -6.47 17.39 -15.37
C LEU A 101 -6.78 15.90 -15.23
N ILE A 102 -7.84 15.53 -14.50
CA ILE A 102 -8.23 14.14 -14.28
C ILE A 102 -8.55 13.44 -15.59
N THR A 103 -9.19 14.10 -16.56
CA THR A 103 -9.50 13.47 -17.85
C THR A 103 -8.25 12.95 -18.56
N ALA A 104 -7.19 13.76 -18.63
CA ALA A 104 -5.93 13.34 -19.25
C ALA A 104 -5.20 12.25 -18.42
N CYS A 105 -5.26 12.34 -17.08
CA CYS A 105 -4.68 11.32 -16.21
C CYS A 105 -5.45 10.00 -16.27
N PHE A 106 -6.78 10.02 -16.42
CA PHE A 106 -7.62 8.82 -16.54
C PHE A 106 -7.23 7.98 -17.75
N GLU A 107 -6.96 8.62 -18.88
CA GLU A 107 -6.52 7.94 -20.11
C GLU A 107 -5.13 7.31 -19.95
N MET A 108 -4.21 8.00 -19.27
CA MET A 108 -2.91 7.43 -18.90
C MET A 108 -3.08 6.22 -17.99
N THR A 109 -3.94 6.31 -16.97
CA THR A 109 -4.29 5.19 -16.08
C THR A 109 -4.81 4.00 -16.87
N ALA A 110 -5.76 4.23 -17.79
CA ALA A 110 -6.36 3.21 -18.65
C ALA A 110 -5.30 2.51 -19.50
N THR A 111 -4.45 3.29 -20.15
CA THR A 111 -3.38 2.80 -21.03
C THR A 111 -2.40 1.93 -20.25
N LEU A 112 -1.92 2.42 -19.10
CA LEU A 112 -1.02 1.68 -18.22
C LEU A 112 -1.68 0.41 -17.66
N GLY A 113 -2.98 0.45 -17.36
CA GLY A 113 -3.73 -0.69 -16.85
C GLY A 113 -3.89 -1.80 -17.89
N ILE A 114 -4.18 -1.43 -19.14
CA ILE A 114 -4.23 -2.37 -20.26
C ILE A 114 -2.86 -3.00 -20.49
N ILE A 115 -1.80 -2.19 -20.56
CA ILE A 115 -0.42 -2.68 -20.74
C ILE A 115 -0.04 -3.63 -19.59
N PHE A 116 -0.36 -3.26 -18.34
CA PHE A 116 -0.09 -4.09 -17.17
C PHE A 116 -0.84 -5.42 -17.20
N LEU A 117 -2.14 -5.40 -17.54
CA LEU A 117 -2.97 -6.61 -17.66
C LEU A 117 -2.38 -7.60 -18.67
N PHE A 118 -2.02 -7.10 -19.86
CA PHE A 118 -1.42 -7.92 -20.90
C PHE A 118 -0.03 -8.42 -20.51
N ALA A 119 0.81 -7.56 -19.92
CA ALA A 119 2.12 -7.96 -19.40
C ALA A 119 1.98 -9.08 -18.35
N LEU A 120 0.99 -9.00 -17.45
CA LEU A 120 0.74 -10.04 -16.44
C LEU A 120 0.32 -11.36 -17.10
N ARG A 121 -0.56 -11.31 -18.10
CA ARG A 121 -0.99 -12.48 -18.86
C ARG A 121 0.16 -13.17 -19.61
N VAL A 122 1.07 -12.38 -20.21
CA VAL A 122 2.18 -12.89 -21.01
C VAL A 122 3.34 -13.38 -20.14
N LEU A 123 3.73 -12.60 -19.13
CA LEU A 123 4.93 -12.86 -18.33
C LEU A 123 4.68 -13.80 -17.13
N TYR A 124 3.45 -13.83 -16.61
CA TYR A 124 3.03 -14.69 -15.50
C TYR A 124 1.78 -15.54 -15.84
N PRO A 125 1.81 -16.40 -16.88
CA PRO A 125 0.66 -17.23 -17.27
C PRO A 125 0.09 -18.10 -16.13
N LYS A 126 0.95 -18.64 -15.26
CA LYS A 126 0.55 -19.46 -14.11
C LYS A 126 -0.31 -18.68 -13.12
N LEU A 127 0.18 -17.51 -12.70
CA LEU A 127 -0.56 -16.63 -11.78
C LEU A 127 -1.85 -16.11 -12.41
N TRP A 128 -1.82 -15.73 -13.69
CA TRP A 128 -2.99 -15.26 -14.41
C TRP A 128 -4.09 -16.32 -14.48
N THR A 129 -3.76 -17.54 -14.87
CA THR A 129 -4.70 -18.66 -14.92
C THR A 129 -5.30 -18.95 -13.56
N TYR A 130 -4.49 -18.94 -12.49
CA TYR A 130 -4.97 -19.14 -11.13
C TYR A 130 -5.95 -18.04 -10.70
N LEU A 131 -5.60 -16.76 -10.86
CA LEU A 131 -6.45 -15.64 -10.45
C LEU A 131 -7.76 -15.59 -11.25
N THR A 132 -7.72 -15.84 -12.56
CA THR A 132 -8.95 -15.90 -13.37
C THR A 132 -9.83 -17.08 -12.99
N GLY A 133 -9.27 -18.24 -12.63
CA GLY A 133 -10.02 -19.39 -12.11
C GLY A 133 -10.70 -19.17 -10.74
N VAL A 134 -10.36 -18.08 -10.04
CA VAL A 134 -11.01 -17.65 -8.78
C VAL A 134 -11.96 -16.47 -9.01
N PHE A 135 -11.52 -15.47 -9.78
CA PHE A 135 -12.13 -14.13 -9.82
C PHE A 135 -12.83 -13.78 -11.13
N LEU A 136 -13.03 -14.72 -12.07
CA LEU A 136 -13.59 -14.42 -13.40
C LEU A 136 -14.83 -13.50 -13.40
N PRO A 137 -15.86 -13.72 -12.54
CA PRO A 137 -17.03 -12.83 -12.51
C PRO A 137 -16.67 -11.39 -12.13
N SER A 138 -15.73 -11.22 -11.20
CA SER A 138 -15.28 -9.90 -10.75
C SER A 138 -14.46 -9.15 -11.80
N PHE A 139 -13.77 -9.84 -12.71
CA PHE A 139 -13.10 -9.19 -13.85
C PHE A 139 -14.11 -8.55 -14.82
N TYR A 140 -15.20 -9.23 -15.13
CA TYR A 140 -16.27 -8.66 -15.97
C TYR A 140 -16.98 -7.50 -15.27
N PHE A 141 -17.25 -7.64 -13.97
CA PHE A 141 -17.81 -6.56 -13.17
C PHE A 141 -16.89 -5.33 -13.13
N TYR A 142 -15.58 -5.53 -12.97
CA TYR A 142 -14.58 -4.47 -13.03
C TYR A 142 -14.58 -3.76 -14.39
N LEU A 143 -14.64 -4.52 -15.50
CA LEU A 143 -14.71 -3.93 -16.84
C LEU A 143 -15.96 -3.05 -17.02
N PHE A 144 -17.12 -3.51 -16.55
CA PHE A 144 -18.35 -2.72 -16.57
C PHE A 144 -18.21 -1.41 -15.76
N LEU A 145 -17.69 -1.50 -14.54
CA LEU A 145 -17.46 -0.34 -13.68
C LEU A 145 -16.49 0.67 -14.31
N PHE A 146 -15.44 0.18 -14.98
CA PHE A 146 -14.46 1.03 -15.65
C PHE A 146 -15.08 1.84 -16.81
N VAL A 147 -15.94 1.21 -17.61
CA VAL A 147 -16.69 1.90 -18.68
C VAL A 147 -17.64 2.95 -18.08
N LEU A 148 -18.32 2.60 -16.98
CA LEU A 148 -19.24 3.50 -16.30
C LEU A 148 -18.52 4.70 -15.66
N GLU A 149 -17.36 4.47 -15.05
CA GLU A 149 -16.51 5.52 -14.48
C GLU A 149 -16.04 6.48 -15.56
N GLY A 150 -15.54 5.96 -16.67
CA GLY A 150 -15.16 6.76 -17.83
C GLY A 150 -16.34 7.60 -18.33
N ALA A 151 -17.51 7.00 -18.54
CA ALA A 151 -18.71 7.72 -18.98
C ALA A 151 -19.09 8.86 -18.01
N ALA A 152 -19.11 8.58 -16.70
CA ALA A 152 -19.41 9.58 -15.68
C ALA A 152 -18.37 10.72 -15.68
N LEU A 153 -17.08 10.40 -15.77
CA LEU A 153 -15.99 11.38 -15.82
C LEU A 153 -16.09 12.28 -17.07
N TYR A 154 -16.32 11.71 -18.25
CA TYR A 154 -16.44 12.50 -19.47
C TYR A 154 -17.69 13.38 -19.47
N ILE A 155 -18.81 12.92 -18.90
CA ILE A 155 -19.99 13.77 -18.73
C ILE A 155 -19.68 14.91 -17.76
N TYR A 156 -19.08 14.61 -16.60
CA TYR A 156 -18.66 15.61 -15.61
C TYR A 156 -17.70 16.64 -16.20
N ALA A 157 -16.71 16.21 -16.99
CA ALA A 157 -15.76 17.12 -17.63
C ALA A 157 -16.37 17.92 -18.79
N ALA A 158 -16.99 17.24 -19.75
CA ALA A 158 -17.41 17.88 -21.00
C ALA A 158 -18.68 18.73 -20.85
N LYS A 159 -19.52 18.44 -19.86
CA LYS A 159 -20.76 19.18 -19.60
C LYS A 159 -20.63 20.22 -18.49
N TRP A 160 -19.41 20.51 -18.04
CA TRP A 160 -19.15 21.52 -17.00
C TRP A 160 -19.91 22.81 -17.27
N ASP A 161 -19.60 23.51 -18.37
CA ASP A 161 -20.21 24.82 -18.68
C ASP A 161 -21.70 24.71 -19.03
N ALA A 162 -22.11 23.64 -19.72
CA ALA A 162 -23.49 23.43 -20.15
C ALA A 162 -24.45 23.13 -18.99
N MET A 163 -23.96 22.54 -17.89
CA MET A 163 -24.77 22.20 -16.72
C MET A 163 -24.61 23.23 -15.58
N GLN A 164 -24.01 24.39 -15.80
CA GLN A 164 -24.00 25.44 -14.78
C GLN A 164 -25.39 26.10 -14.60
N GLY A 165 -25.56 26.87 -13.52
CA GLY A 165 -26.82 27.55 -13.21
C GLY A 165 -27.91 26.57 -12.76
N ARG A 166 -29.03 26.49 -13.50
CA ARG A 166 -30.19 25.65 -13.14
C ARG A 166 -29.86 24.15 -13.06
N TYR A 167 -28.91 23.68 -13.87
CA TYR A 167 -28.53 22.27 -13.94
C TYR A 167 -27.34 21.91 -13.05
N LYS A 168 -26.84 22.85 -12.23
CA LYS A 168 -25.67 22.59 -11.37
C LYS A 168 -25.89 21.41 -10.41
N PRO A 169 -27.08 21.22 -9.81
CA PRO A 169 -27.35 20.03 -9.00
C PRO A 169 -27.22 18.71 -9.79
N LEU A 170 -27.57 18.70 -11.08
CA LEU A 170 -27.39 17.52 -11.94
C LEU A 170 -25.91 17.26 -12.21
N HIS A 171 -25.13 18.31 -12.47
CA HIS A 171 -23.68 18.19 -12.63
C HIS A 171 -23.02 17.60 -11.38
N MET A 172 -23.40 18.09 -10.20
CA MET A 172 -22.95 17.55 -8.92
C MET A 172 -23.41 16.10 -8.70
N PHE A 173 -24.62 15.74 -9.15
CA PHE A 173 -25.08 14.35 -9.07
C PHE A 173 -24.22 13.43 -9.94
N VAL A 174 -23.84 13.85 -11.15
CA VAL A 174 -22.88 13.09 -11.98
C VAL A 174 -21.54 12.95 -11.29
N GLY A 175 -21.02 14.02 -10.67
CA GLY A 175 -19.79 13.97 -9.87
C GLY A 175 -19.89 13.02 -8.66
N LEU A 176 -21.06 12.93 -8.02
CA LEU A 176 -21.30 11.96 -6.95
C LEU A 176 -21.28 10.51 -7.49
N ILE A 177 -21.94 10.26 -8.62
CA ILE A 177 -21.92 8.95 -9.28
C ILE A 177 -20.51 8.57 -9.70
N LEU A 178 -19.72 9.50 -10.25
CA LEU A 178 -18.31 9.28 -10.57
C LEU A 178 -17.53 8.77 -9.36
N ASN A 179 -17.71 9.40 -8.19
CA ASN A 179 -17.03 8.99 -6.96
C ASN A 179 -17.52 7.64 -6.41
N ILE A 180 -18.83 7.35 -6.49
CA ILE A 180 -19.38 6.05 -6.08
C ILE A 180 -18.84 4.93 -6.99
N VAL A 181 -18.84 5.14 -8.31
CA VAL A 181 -18.33 4.15 -9.25
C VAL A 181 -16.81 3.99 -9.09
N GLY A 182 -16.07 5.08 -8.92
CA GLY A 182 -14.64 5.05 -8.64
C GLY A 182 -14.30 4.28 -7.35
N PHE A 183 -15.10 4.40 -6.30
CA PHE A 183 -14.98 3.56 -5.10
C PHE A 183 -15.08 2.07 -5.46
N PHE A 184 -16.06 1.66 -6.27
CA PHE A 184 -16.19 0.26 -6.69
C PHE A 184 -15.05 -0.20 -7.62
N VAL A 185 -14.60 0.65 -8.54
CA VAL A 185 -13.41 0.41 -9.39
C VAL A 185 -12.16 0.19 -8.53
N MET A 186 -12.07 0.83 -7.36
CA MET A 186 -10.96 0.65 -6.44
C MET A 186 -11.05 -0.67 -5.66
N ILE A 187 -12.20 -0.99 -5.05
CA ILE A 187 -12.31 -2.12 -4.12
C ILE A 187 -12.24 -3.49 -4.81
N VAL A 188 -12.65 -3.57 -6.08
CA VAL A 188 -12.64 -4.86 -6.80
C VAL A 188 -11.20 -5.35 -7.03
N PRO A 189 -10.26 -4.58 -7.63
CA PRO A 189 -8.86 -4.99 -7.71
C PRO A 189 -8.15 -5.07 -6.36
N SER A 190 -8.60 -4.31 -5.35
CA SER A 190 -8.10 -4.50 -3.97
C SER A 190 -8.35 -5.93 -3.50
N ALA A 191 -9.48 -6.54 -3.87
CA ALA A 191 -9.81 -7.90 -3.48
C ALA A 191 -8.79 -8.90 -4.06
N TRP A 192 -8.42 -8.73 -5.33
CA TRP A 192 -7.40 -9.57 -6.00
C TRP A 192 -6.02 -9.42 -5.36
N ALA A 193 -5.65 -8.19 -5.00
CA ALA A 193 -4.36 -7.89 -4.38
C ALA A 193 -4.28 -8.35 -2.91
N SER A 194 -5.36 -8.19 -2.15
CA SER A 194 -5.45 -8.59 -0.74
C SER A 194 -5.57 -10.10 -0.59
N PHE A 195 -6.30 -10.77 -1.50
CA PHE A 195 -6.37 -12.24 -1.54
C PHE A 195 -5.00 -12.89 -1.74
N GLN A 196 -4.13 -12.28 -2.56
CA GLN A 196 -2.75 -12.77 -2.69
C GLN A 196 -1.97 -12.73 -1.35
N ALA A 197 -2.26 -11.75 -0.48
CA ALA A 197 -1.58 -11.60 0.83
C ALA A 197 -2.24 -12.40 1.95
N SER A 198 -3.57 -12.48 1.97
CA SER A 198 -4.34 -13.19 2.98
C SER A 198 -5.40 -14.08 2.31
N PRO A 199 -5.01 -15.16 1.61
CA PRO A 199 -5.98 -16.03 0.97
C PRO A 199 -6.86 -16.74 2.00
N VAL A 200 -8.05 -17.12 1.56
CA VAL A 200 -8.99 -17.94 2.34
C VAL A 200 -9.15 -19.31 1.70
N VAL A 201 -9.62 -20.27 2.48
CA VAL A 201 -9.90 -21.62 1.98
C VAL A 201 -11.06 -21.56 0.99
N LEU A 202 -10.88 -22.14 -0.19
CA LEU A 202 -11.91 -22.25 -1.23
C LEU A 202 -12.21 -23.75 -1.43
N ASN A 203 -13.44 -24.16 -1.12
CA ASN A 203 -13.83 -25.57 -1.22
C ASN A 203 -14.03 -26.00 -2.68
N GLU A 204 -13.81 -27.29 -2.94
CA GLU A 204 -14.13 -27.91 -4.21
C GLU A 204 -15.65 -27.90 -4.44
N GLY A 205 -16.08 -27.60 -5.67
CA GLY A 205 -17.51 -27.55 -6.04
C GLY A 205 -18.22 -26.20 -5.85
N MET A 206 -17.58 -25.17 -5.28
CA MET A 206 -18.16 -23.82 -5.17
C MET A 206 -18.53 -23.25 -6.55
N GLY A 207 -19.70 -22.62 -6.65
CA GLY A 207 -20.10 -21.87 -7.84
C GLY A 207 -19.17 -20.67 -8.10
N TRP A 208 -19.06 -20.22 -9.35
CA TRP A 208 -18.08 -19.18 -9.72
C TRP A 208 -18.27 -17.86 -8.95
N ILE A 209 -19.52 -17.46 -8.67
CA ILE A 209 -19.82 -16.24 -7.91
C ILE A 209 -19.49 -16.42 -6.43
N GLU A 210 -19.88 -17.56 -5.85
CA GLU A 210 -19.60 -17.89 -4.45
C GLU A 210 -18.09 -17.92 -4.18
N LYS A 211 -17.33 -18.58 -5.06
CA LYS A 211 -15.87 -18.66 -5.00
C LYS A 211 -15.22 -17.28 -5.07
N ALA A 212 -15.66 -16.43 -6.00
CA ALA A 212 -15.14 -15.07 -6.15
C ALA A 212 -15.46 -14.20 -4.93
N TRP A 213 -16.66 -14.32 -4.35
CA TRP A 213 -17.06 -13.58 -3.16
C TRP A 213 -16.30 -14.03 -1.92
N ALA A 214 -16.17 -15.34 -1.70
CA ALA A 214 -15.39 -15.90 -0.61
C ALA A 214 -13.93 -15.42 -0.67
N ALA A 215 -13.32 -15.48 -1.85
CA ALA A 215 -11.96 -14.99 -2.06
C ALA A 215 -11.84 -13.46 -1.85
N ALA A 216 -12.85 -12.69 -2.25
CA ALA A 216 -12.86 -11.24 -2.08
C ALA A 216 -12.96 -10.81 -0.62
N ASN A 217 -13.80 -11.48 0.17
CA ASN A 217 -14.05 -11.15 1.58
C ASN A 217 -12.95 -11.70 2.51
N ASN A 218 -11.69 -11.47 2.16
CA ASN A 218 -10.53 -11.86 2.95
C ASN A 218 -10.23 -10.83 4.07
N PRO A 219 -9.50 -11.22 5.13
CA PRO A 219 -9.29 -10.39 6.32
C PRO A 219 -8.70 -9.00 6.04
N THR A 220 -7.82 -8.88 5.05
CA THR A 220 -7.13 -7.63 4.76
C THR A 220 -7.84 -6.72 3.75
N TRP A 221 -8.97 -7.16 3.16
CA TRP A 221 -9.66 -6.45 2.08
C TRP A 221 -10.23 -5.08 2.52
N TRP A 222 -11.03 -5.04 3.58
CA TRP A 222 -11.57 -3.78 4.10
C TRP A 222 -10.49 -2.84 4.67
N PRO A 223 -9.55 -3.33 5.50
CA PRO A 223 -8.44 -2.51 5.98
C PRO A 223 -7.63 -1.88 4.85
N VAL A 224 -7.35 -2.62 3.76
CA VAL A 224 -6.61 -2.06 2.61
C VAL A 224 -7.45 -1.04 1.85
N ASN A 225 -8.76 -1.25 1.69
CA ASN A 225 -9.63 -0.29 1.02
C ASN A 225 -9.71 1.04 1.77
N ILE A 226 -9.85 1.01 3.10
CA ILE A 226 -9.88 2.21 3.93
C ILE A 226 -8.55 2.94 3.84
N HIS A 227 -7.43 2.22 3.96
CA HIS A 227 -6.10 2.80 3.79
C HIS A 227 -5.94 3.44 2.40
N ARG A 228 -6.38 2.77 1.33
CA ARG A 228 -6.26 3.27 -0.04
C ARG A 228 -7.07 4.52 -0.29
N ILE A 229 -8.32 4.61 0.18
CA ILE A 229 -9.15 5.82 0.01
C ILE A 229 -8.44 7.01 0.65
N VAL A 230 -8.01 6.87 1.90
CA VAL A 230 -7.32 7.94 2.62
C VAL A 230 -5.99 8.28 1.93
N ALA A 231 -5.21 7.28 1.50
CA ALA A 231 -3.95 7.51 0.79
C ALA A 231 -4.14 8.21 -0.57
N ASN A 232 -5.18 7.87 -1.33
CA ASN A 232 -5.52 8.50 -2.61
C ASN A 232 -5.85 9.99 -2.43
N VAL A 233 -6.53 10.32 -1.33
CA VAL A 233 -6.79 11.72 -0.93
C VAL A 233 -5.49 12.47 -0.69
N VAL A 234 -4.57 11.88 0.08
CA VAL A 234 -3.26 12.48 0.39
C VAL A 234 -2.46 12.70 -0.89
N LEU A 235 -2.42 11.69 -1.76
CA LEU A 235 -1.75 11.76 -3.06
C LEU A 235 -2.33 12.90 -3.93
N GLY A 236 -3.64 12.95 -4.10
CA GLY A 236 -4.31 13.99 -4.88
C GLY A 236 -4.02 15.39 -4.35
N GLY A 237 -4.16 15.61 -3.05
CA GLY A 237 -3.89 16.90 -2.41
C GLY A 237 -2.45 17.38 -2.60
N TYR A 238 -1.46 16.51 -2.32
CA TYR A 238 -0.06 16.90 -2.46
C TYR A 238 0.39 17.06 -3.91
N VAL A 239 -0.07 16.23 -4.85
CA VAL A 239 0.26 16.39 -6.27
C VAL A 239 -0.35 17.70 -6.82
N CYS A 240 -1.60 18.02 -6.47
CA CYS A 240 -2.21 19.30 -6.82
C CYS A 240 -1.47 20.50 -6.17
N GLY A 241 -1.03 20.35 -4.93
CA GLY A 241 -0.20 21.35 -4.25
C GLY A 241 1.16 21.55 -4.94
N ALA A 242 1.84 20.48 -5.33
CA ALA A 242 3.10 20.57 -6.05
C ALA A 242 2.94 21.22 -7.42
N TYR A 243 1.87 20.90 -8.16
CA TYR A 243 1.54 21.61 -9.39
C TYR A 243 1.41 23.11 -9.14
N ALA A 244 0.62 23.51 -8.15
CA ALA A 244 0.46 24.91 -7.78
C ALA A 244 1.80 25.56 -7.40
N GLY A 245 2.64 24.88 -6.62
CA GLY A 245 3.96 25.37 -6.24
C GLY A 245 4.91 25.58 -7.42
N VAL A 246 4.96 24.65 -8.37
CA VAL A 246 5.75 24.79 -9.59
C VAL A 246 5.26 25.95 -10.44
N ARG A 247 3.94 26.11 -10.57
CA ARG A 247 3.33 27.20 -11.34
C ARG A 247 3.52 28.55 -10.66
N TYR A 248 3.42 28.62 -9.34
CA TYR A 248 3.71 29.82 -8.55
C TYR A 248 5.14 30.33 -8.77
N LEU A 249 6.13 29.44 -8.78
CA LEU A 249 7.53 29.80 -9.02
C LEU A 249 7.78 30.34 -10.45
N GLY A 250 6.95 29.95 -11.41
CA GLY A 250 7.00 30.42 -12.80
C GLY A 250 6.05 31.57 -13.12
N ALA A 251 5.19 31.99 -12.18
CA ALA A 251 4.15 32.99 -12.41
C ALA A 251 4.75 34.38 -12.66
N LYS A 252 4.27 35.03 -13.74
CA LYS A 252 4.75 36.34 -14.19
C LYS A 252 3.89 37.48 -13.65
N THR A 253 2.59 37.26 -13.50
CA THR A 253 1.67 38.28 -12.98
C THR A 253 1.34 38.06 -11.51
N ARG A 254 0.82 39.12 -10.88
CA ARG A 254 0.34 39.05 -9.50
C ARG A 254 -0.90 38.17 -9.39
N GLU A 255 -1.84 38.23 -10.34
CA GLU A 255 -3.03 37.38 -10.29
C GLU A 255 -2.68 35.89 -10.41
N GLU A 256 -1.72 35.54 -11.29
CA GLU A 256 -1.24 34.16 -11.40
C GLU A 256 -0.64 33.68 -10.07
N ARG A 257 0.17 34.52 -9.41
CA ARG A 257 0.74 34.19 -8.11
C ARG A 257 -0.34 34.01 -7.06
N GLU A 258 -1.32 34.90 -7.00
CA GLU A 258 -2.43 34.80 -6.04
C GLU A 258 -3.26 33.53 -6.25
N HIS A 259 -3.54 33.17 -7.51
CA HIS A 259 -4.26 31.94 -7.86
C HIS A 259 -3.50 30.69 -7.43
N TYR A 260 -2.24 30.56 -7.84
CA TYR A 260 -1.44 29.37 -7.49
C TYR A 260 -1.08 29.30 -6.01
N ASP A 261 -1.00 30.44 -5.33
CA ASP A 261 -0.83 30.48 -3.88
C ASP A 261 -2.03 29.87 -3.14
N TRP A 262 -3.23 30.28 -3.57
CA TRP A 262 -4.49 29.77 -3.04
C TRP A 262 -4.69 28.29 -3.40
N MET A 263 -4.42 27.89 -4.64
CA MET A 263 -4.46 26.49 -5.08
C MET A 263 -3.50 25.63 -4.26
N GLY A 264 -2.27 26.10 -4.03
CA GLY A 264 -1.27 25.39 -3.22
C GLY A 264 -1.72 25.22 -1.77
N TYR A 265 -2.42 26.22 -1.22
CA TYR A 265 -3.05 26.10 0.09
C TYR A 265 -4.15 25.04 0.13
N VAL A 266 -5.06 25.03 -0.84
CA VAL A 266 -6.13 24.03 -0.91
C VAL A 266 -5.54 22.62 -1.08
N GLY A 267 -4.56 22.45 -1.96
CA GLY A 267 -3.87 21.16 -2.16
C GLY A 267 -3.18 20.66 -0.88
N ASN A 268 -2.40 21.54 -0.21
CA ASN A 268 -1.77 21.19 1.06
C ASN A 268 -2.79 20.88 2.16
N PHE A 269 -3.91 21.61 2.19
CA PHE A 269 -5.00 21.38 3.15
C PHE A 269 -5.66 20.01 2.93
N ILE A 270 -5.96 19.64 1.69
CA ILE A 270 -6.48 18.31 1.36
C ILE A 270 -5.47 17.22 1.75
N GLY A 271 -4.20 17.43 1.38
CA GLY A 271 -3.11 16.49 1.67
C GLY A 271 -2.92 16.26 3.18
N ILE A 272 -2.85 17.32 3.97
CA ILE A 272 -2.70 17.20 5.44
C ILE A 272 -3.96 16.60 6.06
N PHE A 273 -5.16 16.96 5.62
CA PHE A 273 -6.40 16.43 6.18
C PHE A 273 -6.53 14.92 5.97
N GLY A 274 -6.14 14.41 4.79
CA GLY A 274 -6.03 12.96 4.56
C GLY A 274 -4.87 12.32 5.33
N LEU A 275 -3.78 13.06 5.56
CA LEU A 275 -2.60 12.52 6.24
C LEU A 275 -2.85 12.29 7.74
N LEU A 276 -3.69 13.11 8.39
CA LEU A 276 -3.99 12.98 9.82
C LEU A 276 -4.55 11.59 10.20
N PRO A 277 -5.58 11.02 9.51
CA PRO A 277 -6.08 9.68 9.80
C PRO A 277 -5.28 8.54 9.14
N LEU A 278 -4.39 8.81 8.18
CA LEU A 278 -3.71 7.78 7.40
C LEU A 278 -2.84 6.81 8.24
N PRO A 279 -2.05 7.27 9.24
CA PRO A 279 -1.30 6.38 10.12
C PRO A 279 -2.19 5.36 10.83
N PHE A 280 -3.43 5.71 11.16
CA PHE A 280 -4.38 4.80 11.81
C PHE A 280 -4.88 3.72 10.86
N ALA A 281 -5.25 4.12 9.64
CA ALA A 281 -5.65 3.16 8.60
C ALA A 281 -4.49 2.20 8.26
N GLY A 282 -3.25 2.70 8.24
CA GLY A 282 -2.05 1.88 8.07
C GLY A 282 -1.81 0.91 9.25
N TYR A 283 -1.94 1.39 10.48
CA TYR A 283 -1.81 0.56 11.67
C TYR A 283 -2.85 -0.57 11.70
N TRP A 284 -4.11 -0.25 11.40
CA TRP A 284 -5.16 -1.27 11.33
C TRP A 284 -4.85 -2.33 10.28
N LEU A 285 -4.48 -1.93 9.06
CA LEU A 285 -4.08 -2.88 8.02
C LEU A 285 -2.93 -3.80 8.46
N MET A 286 -1.90 -3.25 9.10
CA MET A 286 -0.76 -4.06 9.57
C MET A 286 -1.12 -4.97 10.74
N ARG A 287 -2.03 -4.55 11.62
CA ARG A 287 -2.57 -5.41 12.68
C ARG A 287 -3.28 -6.62 12.08
N GLU A 288 -4.13 -6.42 11.07
CA GLU A 288 -4.88 -7.50 10.42
C GLU A 288 -3.97 -8.48 9.68
N VAL A 289 -2.90 -7.98 9.04
CA VAL A 289 -1.85 -8.85 8.46
C VAL A 289 -1.17 -9.68 9.54
N TYR A 290 -0.85 -9.08 10.70
CA TYR A 290 -0.20 -9.77 11.81
C TYR A 290 -1.12 -10.81 12.47
N GLU A 291 -2.40 -10.49 12.64
CA GLU A 291 -3.42 -11.40 13.17
C GLU A 291 -3.68 -12.57 12.21
N TYR A 292 -3.70 -12.31 10.90
CA TYR A 292 -3.84 -13.35 9.88
C TYR A 292 -2.63 -14.30 9.87
N ASN A 293 -1.42 -13.74 9.84
CA ASN A 293 -0.20 -14.54 9.86
C ASN A 293 0.95 -13.80 10.55
N GLN A 294 1.36 -14.36 11.69
CA GLN A 294 2.42 -13.77 12.49
C GLN A 294 3.77 -13.77 11.80
N GLN A 295 4.04 -14.74 10.92
CA GLN A 295 5.30 -14.82 10.18
C GLN A 295 5.42 -13.68 9.15
N MET A 296 4.33 -13.33 8.47
CA MET A 296 4.29 -12.13 7.63
C MET A 296 4.51 -10.87 8.48
N GLY A 297 3.89 -10.81 9.66
CA GLY A 297 4.08 -9.73 10.63
C GLY A 297 5.52 -9.58 11.10
N ILE A 298 6.20 -10.69 11.41
CA ILE A 298 7.63 -10.73 11.77
C ILE A 298 8.47 -10.25 10.59
N THR A 299 8.23 -10.78 9.39
CA THR A 299 8.98 -10.39 8.18
C THR A 299 8.93 -8.89 7.94
N LEU A 300 7.76 -8.27 8.14
CA LEU A 300 7.52 -6.83 8.00
C LEU A 300 8.18 -6.00 9.11
N MET A 301 7.96 -6.35 10.39
CA MET A 301 8.24 -5.45 11.52
C MET A 301 9.50 -5.79 12.32
N GLY A 302 9.93 -7.05 12.32
CA GLY A 302 11.09 -7.54 13.08
C GLY A 302 12.21 -8.17 12.24
N GLY A 303 11.91 -8.51 10.98
CA GLY A 303 12.81 -9.20 10.07
C GLY A 303 13.43 -8.27 9.03
N ILE A 304 13.69 -8.84 7.86
CA ILE A 304 14.44 -8.22 6.76
C ILE A 304 13.83 -6.90 6.25
N LEU A 305 12.50 -6.74 6.34
CA LEU A 305 11.79 -5.55 5.85
C LEU A 305 11.60 -4.47 6.94
N SER A 306 12.01 -4.70 8.19
CA SER A 306 11.83 -3.75 9.29
C SER A 306 12.49 -2.39 9.04
N TRP A 307 13.65 -2.38 8.35
CA TRP A 307 14.33 -1.15 7.95
C TRP A 307 13.57 -0.35 6.88
N LEU A 308 12.72 -0.99 6.07
CA LEU A 308 11.80 -0.27 5.19
C LEU A 308 10.78 0.53 5.99
N PHE A 309 10.32 0.03 7.15
CA PHE A 309 9.42 0.79 8.02
C PHE A 309 10.13 1.98 8.68
N ILE A 310 11.44 1.91 8.90
CA ILE A 310 12.23 3.07 9.35
C ILE A 310 12.35 4.11 8.23
N LEU A 311 12.65 3.68 7.00
CA LEU A 311 12.63 4.56 5.82
C LEU A 311 11.24 5.17 5.61
N GLN A 312 10.16 4.40 5.82
CA GLN A 312 8.79 4.89 5.77
C GLN A 312 8.54 5.95 6.85
N ALA A 313 8.95 5.72 8.10
CA ALA A 313 8.77 6.67 9.20
C ALA A 313 9.48 8.00 8.90
N LEU A 314 10.69 7.95 8.32
CA LEU A 314 11.40 9.14 7.84
C LEU A 314 10.57 9.91 6.80
N LEU A 315 10.04 9.21 5.79
CA LEU A 315 9.21 9.84 4.75
C LEU A 315 7.93 10.44 5.31
N ILE A 316 7.22 9.75 6.22
CA ILE A 316 6.01 10.31 6.84
C ILE A 316 6.36 11.53 7.69
N GLY A 317 7.48 11.51 8.40
CA GLY A 317 7.99 12.68 9.12
C GLY A 317 8.24 13.88 8.19
N VAL A 318 8.82 13.65 7.00
CA VAL A 318 8.98 14.69 5.97
C VAL A 318 7.62 15.23 5.50
N LEU A 319 6.60 14.38 5.32
CA LEU A 319 5.25 14.82 4.95
C LEU A 319 4.64 15.76 6.00
N PHE A 320 4.69 15.38 7.27
CA PHE A 320 4.19 16.23 8.35
C PHE A 320 4.98 17.54 8.42
N LEU A 321 6.31 17.48 8.40
CA LEU A 321 7.15 18.66 8.49
C LEU A 321 6.94 19.61 7.30
N GLY A 322 6.90 19.10 6.07
CA GLY A 322 6.67 19.89 4.87
C GLY A 322 5.30 20.57 4.84
N SER A 323 4.26 19.85 5.25
CA SER A 323 2.89 20.40 5.32
C SER A 323 2.75 21.49 6.37
N ASN A 324 3.34 21.28 7.55
CA ASN A 324 3.36 22.27 8.62
C ASN A 324 4.23 23.47 8.24
N TYR A 325 5.40 23.24 7.66
CA TYR A 325 6.29 24.30 7.18
C TYR A 325 5.59 25.22 6.18
N TYR A 326 4.84 24.65 5.23
CA TYR A 326 4.04 25.44 4.28
C TYR A 326 3.01 26.33 5.00
N LEU A 327 2.26 25.77 5.96
CA LEU A 327 1.29 26.53 6.76
C LEU A 327 1.97 27.63 7.59
N TRP A 328 3.11 27.35 8.21
CA TRP A 328 3.87 28.30 9.00
C TRP A 328 4.45 29.44 8.17
N GLN A 329 4.95 29.16 6.95
CA GLN A 329 5.34 30.21 6.02
C GLN A 329 4.13 31.07 5.66
N GLY A 330 2.98 30.45 5.38
CA GLY A 330 1.73 31.18 5.11
C GLY A 330 1.29 32.07 6.27
N LEU A 331 1.38 31.60 7.51
CA LEU A 331 1.14 32.41 8.71
C LEU A 331 2.07 33.62 8.76
N ILE A 332 3.37 33.42 8.57
CA ILE A 332 4.35 34.49 8.70
C ILE A 332 4.25 35.52 7.56
N THR A 333 3.97 35.07 6.33
CA THR A 333 4.05 35.94 5.15
C THR A 333 2.71 36.51 4.71
N ARG A 334 1.62 35.73 4.78
CA ARG A 334 0.30 36.18 4.30
C ARG A 334 -0.41 37.09 5.29
N THR A 335 -0.06 37.02 6.58
CA THR A 335 -0.73 37.80 7.63
C THR A 335 0.09 39.03 8.01
N GLU A 336 -0.57 40.18 8.17
CA GLU A 336 0.06 41.47 8.49
C GLU A 336 0.94 41.41 9.76
N ASP A 337 0.44 40.78 10.84
CA ASP A 337 1.18 40.60 12.10
C ASP A 337 1.74 39.17 12.27
N GLY A 338 2.19 38.53 11.19
CA GLY A 338 2.58 37.12 11.22
C GLY A 338 3.71 36.75 12.18
N VAL A 339 4.54 37.72 12.57
CA VAL A 339 5.67 37.54 13.49
C VAL A 339 5.22 37.05 14.86
N LYS A 340 4.02 37.41 15.32
CA LYS A 340 3.48 36.97 16.62
C LYS A 340 3.32 35.45 16.73
N TYR A 341 3.24 34.74 15.60
CA TYR A 341 3.09 33.29 15.58
C TYR A 341 4.42 32.53 15.72
N LYS A 342 5.57 33.20 15.58
CA LYS A 342 6.90 32.54 15.59
C LYS A 342 7.17 31.69 16.83
N PRO A 343 6.89 32.14 18.08
CA PRO A 343 7.16 31.31 19.26
C PRO A 343 6.40 29.99 19.22
N TYR A 344 5.12 30.02 18.84
CA TYR A 344 4.29 28.81 18.72
C TYR A 344 4.79 27.89 17.61
N ILE A 345 5.21 28.46 16.47
CA ILE A 345 5.82 27.70 15.37
C ILE A 345 7.07 26.96 15.83
N VAL A 346 7.96 27.62 16.59
CA VAL A 346 9.17 26.99 17.12
C VAL A 346 8.85 25.86 18.09
N ILE A 347 7.88 26.04 19.00
CA ILE A 347 7.43 24.99 19.91
C ILE A 347 6.93 23.77 19.11
N MET A 348 6.05 23.99 18.13
CA MET A 348 5.52 22.90 17.31
C MET A 348 6.61 22.20 16.48
N LEU A 349 7.58 22.95 15.95
CA LEU A 349 8.73 22.39 15.24
C LEU A 349 9.57 21.50 16.16
N VAL A 350 9.95 21.98 17.34
CA VAL A 350 10.74 21.21 18.31
C VAL A 350 9.98 19.94 18.73
N THR A 351 8.67 20.05 18.99
CA THR A 351 7.82 18.89 19.32
C THR A 351 7.80 17.86 18.20
N ILE A 352 7.59 18.28 16.94
CA ILE A 352 7.59 17.37 15.78
C ILE A 352 8.96 16.71 15.62
N LEU A 353 10.07 17.46 15.72
CA LEU A 353 11.42 16.92 15.57
C LEU A 353 11.76 15.92 16.69
N ALA A 354 11.41 16.23 17.94
CA ALA A 354 11.61 15.31 19.06
C ALA A 354 10.79 14.01 18.89
N CYS A 355 9.52 14.13 18.49
CA CYS A 355 8.66 12.99 18.19
C CYS A 355 9.18 12.15 17.02
N MET A 356 9.69 12.80 15.97
CA MET A 356 10.31 12.12 14.83
C MET A 356 11.56 11.35 15.25
N GLY A 357 12.42 11.92 16.11
CA GLY A 357 13.60 11.24 16.63
C GLY A 357 13.26 9.93 17.35
N VAL A 358 12.24 9.96 18.21
CA VAL A 358 11.71 8.74 18.86
C VAL A 358 11.14 7.77 17.83
N TRP A 359 10.31 8.26 16.90
CA TRP A 359 9.61 7.39 15.95
C TRP A 359 10.56 6.65 15.00
N MET A 360 11.65 7.31 14.60
CA MET A 360 12.69 6.76 13.72
C MET A 360 13.64 5.79 14.42
N THR A 361 13.53 5.61 15.74
CA THR A 361 14.41 4.68 16.47
C THR A 361 14.01 3.22 16.17
N PRO A 362 14.93 2.37 15.69
CA PRO A 362 14.65 0.97 15.44
C PRO A 362 14.60 0.16 16.74
N HIS A 363 13.74 -0.87 16.78
CA HIS A 363 13.68 -1.79 17.93
C HIS A 363 14.85 -2.80 17.92
N SER A 364 15.23 -3.26 16.72
CA SER A 364 16.32 -4.21 16.50
C SER A 364 17.40 -3.53 15.68
N LEU A 365 18.63 -3.51 16.18
CA LEU A 365 19.80 -3.11 15.41
C LEU A 365 20.37 -4.34 14.72
N VAL A 366 20.85 -4.19 13.50
CA VAL A 366 21.66 -5.22 12.87
C VAL A 366 23.03 -5.12 13.50
N ALA A 367 23.29 -6.01 14.45
CA ALA A 367 24.50 -6.09 15.23
C ALA A 367 25.19 -7.42 14.97
N SER A 368 26.53 -7.41 14.93
CA SER A 368 27.32 -8.63 15.00
C SER A 368 27.05 -9.38 16.32
N MET A 369 27.41 -10.67 16.38
CA MET A 369 27.24 -11.44 17.60
C MET A 369 28.03 -10.86 18.78
N GLU A 370 29.18 -10.22 18.51
CA GLU A 370 30.00 -9.55 19.51
C GLU A 370 29.30 -8.29 20.05
N GLU A 371 28.76 -7.45 19.16
CA GLU A 371 27.98 -6.27 19.54
C GLU A 371 26.70 -6.65 20.29
N ALA A 372 25.99 -7.69 19.85
CA ALA A 372 24.80 -8.20 20.55
C ALA A 372 25.13 -8.70 21.96
N ARG A 373 26.27 -9.39 22.14
CA ARG A 373 26.76 -9.78 23.47
C ARG A 373 27.13 -8.56 24.32
N ALA A 374 27.82 -7.58 23.74
CA ALA A 374 28.19 -6.33 24.43
C ALA A 374 26.96 -5.52 24.88
N MET A 375 25.86 -5.56 24.11
CA MET A 375 24.59 -4.93 24.46
C MET A 375 23.75 -5.72 25.47
N GLY A 376 24.16 -6.95 25.83
CA GLY A 376 23.39 -7.83 26.72
C GLY A 376 22.18 -8.49 26.06
N GLY A 377 22.11 -8.53 24.72
CA GLY A 377 21.02 -9.16 23.97
C GLY A 377 20.86 -8.66 22.53
N THR A 378 19.76 -9.06 21.89
CA THR A 378 19.42 -8.65 20.51
C THR A 378 18.91 -7.20 20.39
N HIS A 379 18.71 -6.52 21.52
CA HIS A 379 18.17 -5.17 21.57
C HIS A 379 19.09 -4.25 22.39
N HIS A 380 19.28 -3.02 21.89
CA HIS A 380 20.04 -2.02 22.62
C HIS A 380 19.29 -1.59 23.90
N PRO A 381 19.93 -1.55 25.08
CA PRO A 381 19.25 -1.34 26.36
C PRO A 381 18.49 -0.01 26.46
N ILE A 382 19.03 1.06 25.87
CA ILE A 382 18.39 2.38 25.84
C ILE A 382 17.47 2.55 24.61
N LEU A 383 18.04 2.42 23.40
CA LEU A 383 17.32 2.70 22.14
C LEU A 383 16.17 1.72 21.87
N GLY A 384 16.30 0.46 22.31
CA GLY A 384 15.27 -0.57 22.10
C GLY A 384 13.92 -0.18 22.71
N VAL A 385 13.92 0.62 23.78
CA VAL A 385 12.71 1.13 24.44
C VAL A 385 11.92 2.05 23.50
N PHE A 386 12.59 2.92 22.75
CA PHE A 386 11.93 3.83 21.80
C PHE A 386 11.43 3.11 20.53
N GLY A 387 12.00 1.94 20.23
CA GLY A 387 11.62 1.13 19.07
C GLY A 387 10.30 0.39 19.19
N VAL A 388 9.70 0.30 20.38
CA VAL A 388 8.45 -0.44 20.59
C VAL A 388 7.20 0.35 20.17
N MET A 389 6.10 -0.37 19.90
CA MET A 389 4.84 0.26 19.46
C MET A 389 4.27 1.29 20.44
N SER A 390 4.48 1.13 21.75
CA SER A 390 4.06 2.12 22.75
C SER A 390 4.67 3.50 22.48
N ALA A 391 5.99 3.59 22.30
CA ALA A 391 6.64 4.86 21.96
C ALA A 391 6.17 5.38 20.61
N LYS A 392 6.24 4.54 19.57
CA LYS A 392 5.95 4.94 18.19
C LYS A 392 4.55 5.50 18.03
N LEU A 393 3.54 4.85 18.59
CA LEU A 393 2.16 5.29 18.47
C LEU A 393 1.90 6.59 19.26
N THR A 394 2.46 6.70 20.47
CA THR A 394 2.34 7.92 21.28
C THR A 394 2.90 9.14 20.55
N VAL A 395 4.12 9.04 20.00
CA VAL A 395 4.73 10.19 19.32
C VAL A 395 4.07 10.53 17.99
N VAL A 396 3.56 9.54 17.25
CA VAL A 396 2.75 9.79 16.03
C VAL A 396 1.47 10.55 16.37
N ASN A 397 0.77 10.17 17.44
CA ASN A 397 -0.43 10.86 17.90
C ASN A 397 -0.13 12.31 18.32
N ILE A 398 1.02 12.55 18.97
CA ILE A 398 1.47 13.91 19.30
C ILE A 398 1.79 14.72 18.03
N ILE A 399 2.43 14.13 17.02
CA ILE A 399 2.67 14.79 15.71
C ILE A 399 1.34 15.17 15.05
N ILE A 400 0.34 14.29 15.07
CA ILE A 400 -1.00 14.54 14.50
C ILE A 400 -1.68 15.71 15.22
N LEU A 401 -1.72 15.69 16.56
CA LEU A 401 -2.30 16.77 17.35
C LEU A 401 -1.58 18.10 17.12
N THR A 402 -0.23 18.09 17.07
CA THR A 402 0.59 19.28 16.81
C THR A 402 0.36 19.83 15.39
N SER A 403 0.21 18.95 14.41
CA SER A 403 -0.10 19.33 13.03
C SER A 403 -1.50 19.91 12.89
N PHE A 404 -2.47 19.33 13.60
CA PHE A 404 -3.82 19.86 13.68
C PHE A 404 -3.85 21.22 14.38
N MET A 405 -3.05 21.44 15.43
CA MET A 405 -2.87 22.76 16.04
C MET A 405 -2.31 23.79 15.05
N SER A 406 -1.33 23.43 14.22
CA SER A 406 -0.81 24.32 13.17
C SER A 406 -1.91 24.74 12.18
N PHE A 407 -2.79 23.81 11.81
CA PHE A 407 -3.97 24.12 11.00
C PHE A 407 -4.93 25.07 11.72
N LEU A 408 -5.27 24.82 12.99
CA LEU A 408 -6.16 25.70 13.75
C LEU A 408 -5.59 27.12 13.93
N LEU A 409 -4.28 27.24 14.15
CA LEU A 409 -3.59 28.53 14.21
C LEU A 409 -3.70 29.27 12.88
N TYR A 410 -3.48 28.58 11.76
CA TYR A 410 -3.66 29.14 10.42
C TYR A 410 -5.11 29.57 10.18
N TRP A 411 -6.08 28.70 10.49
CA TRP A 411 -7.50 28.96 10.24
C TRP A 411 -8.01 30.18 11.03
N ARG A 412 -7.54 30.37 12.27
CA ARG A 412 -7.93 31.49 13.14
C ARG A 412 -7.15 32.78 12.89
N ALA A 413 -6.15 32.75 12.02
CA ALA A 413 -5.26 33.89 11.83
C ALA A 413 -6.05 35.12 11.37
N ASN A 414 -5.74 36.28 11.95
CA ASN A 414 -6.42 37.56 11.68
C ASN A 414 -7.96 37.54 11.88
N GLN A 415 -8.49 36.65 12.72
CA GLN A 415 -9.91 36.58 13.04
C GLN A 415 -10.16 36.79 14.54
N GLN A 416 -11.08 37.69 14.87
CA GLN A 416 -11.60 37.87 16.21
C GLN A 416 -12.97 37.19 16.34
N ILE A 417 -13.03 36.23 17.26
CA ILE A 417 -14.26 35.50 17.60
C ILE A 417 -15.27 36.47 18.23
N THR A 418 -16.48 36.52 17.68
CA THR A 418 -17.56 37.43 18.08
C THR A 418 -18.73 36.75 18.79
N VAL A 419 -18.83 35.42 18.70
CA VAL A 419 -19.89 34.65 19.36
C VAL A 419 -19.73 34.69 20.89
N LYS A 420 -20.86 34.81 21.62
CA LYS A 420 -20.88 34.96 23.09
C LYS A 420 -20.19 33.81 23.84
N TRP A 421 -20.37 32.59 23.34
CA TRP A 421 -19.79 31.36 23.91
C TRP A 421 -18.34 31.10 23.45
N GLY A 422 -17.75 31.99 22.65
CA GLY A 422 -16.44 31.78 22.03
C GLY A 422 -15.28 31.69 23.03
N LYS A 423 -15.38 32.38 24.18
CA LYS A 423 -14.39 32.24 25.27
C LYS A 423 -14.46 30.85 25.91
N ALA A 424 -15.68 30.39 26.22
CA ALA A 424 -15.91 29.08 26.82
C ALA A 424 -15.44 27.95 25.90
N ALA A 425 -15.77 28.01 24.61
CA ALA A 425 -15.30 27.01 23.65
C ALA A 425 -13.78 27.00 23.49
N ARG A 426 -13.10 28.16 23.51
CA ARG A 426 -11.63 28.19 23.47
C ARG A 426 -11.00 27.51 24.68
N VAL A 427 -11.54 27.77 25.88
CA VAL A 427 -11.09 27.09 27.11
C VAL A 427 -11.33 25.59 26.99
N PHE A 428 -12.50 25.18 26.51
CA PHE A 428 -12.84 23.79 26.30
C PHE A 428 -11.92 23.10 25.29
N GLU A 429 -11.55 23.75 24.19
CA GLU A 429 -10.57 23.22 23.23
C GLU A 429 -9.21 23.00 23.86
N VAL A 430 -8.68 23.99 24.59
CA VAL A 430 -7.40 23.88 25.28
C VAL A 430 -7.44 22.73 26.29
N PHE A 431 -8.53 22.62 27.05
CA PHE A 431 -8.77 21.51 27.96
C PHE A 431 -8.75 20.17 27.19
N LEU A 432 -9.50 20.05 26.10
CA LEU A 432 -9.60 18.83 25.30
C LEU A 432 -8.26 18.40 24.73
N PHE A 433 -7.47 19.33 24.16
CA PHE A 433 -6.11 19.06 23.70
C PHE A 433 -5.20 18.62 24.84
N SER A 434 -5.27 19.29 26.00
CA SER A 434 -4.43 18.96 27.16
C SER A 434 -4.74 17.56 27.68
N VAL A 435 -6.02 17.23 27.84
CA VAL A 435 -6.48 15.89 28.25
C VAL A 435 -6.05 14.84 27.24
N ALA A 436 -6.21 15.09 25.94
CA ALA A 436 -5.83 14.14 24.91
C ALA A 436 -4.30 13.91 24.88
N ILE A 437 -3.49 14.96 24.95
CA ILE A 437 -2.02 14.85 24.97
C ILE A 437 -1.56 14.07 26.21
N ILE A 438 -2.05 14.45 27.40
CA ILE A 438 -1.70 13.77 28.66
C ILE A 438 -2.17 12.31 28.60
N GLY A 439 -3.41 12.05 28.16
CA GLY A 439 -3.94 10.70 28.04
C GLY A 439 -3.16 9.82 27.07
N VAL A 440 -2.74 10.36 25.92
CA VAL A 440 -1.90 9.65 24.93
C VAL A 440 -0.52 9.32 25.51
N ILE A 441 0.10 10.24 26.25
CA ILE A 441 1.39 10.01 26.92
C ILE A 441 1.25 8.96 28.01
N LEU A 442 0.26 9.08 28.89
CA LEU A 442 0.01 8.14 29.97
C LEU A 442 -0.30 6.73 29.44
N ALA A 443 -1.13 6.62 28.40
CA ALA A 443 -1.40 5.34 27.74
C ALA A 443 -0.14 4.74 27.09
N GLY A 444 0.74 5.58 26.52
CA GLY A 444 2.04 5.16 26.01
C GLY A 444 2.96 4.61 27.08
N ILE A 445 3.10 5.33 28.20
CA ILE A 445 3.90 4.92 29.35
C ILE A 445 3.34 3.63 29.95
N TYR A 446 2.03 3.56 30.18
CA TYR A 446 1.37 2.36 30.69
C TYR A 446 1.53 1.17 29.75
N GLY A 447 1.59 1.43 28.44
CA GLY A 447 1.86 0.44 27.41
C GLY A 447 3.10 -0.41 27.69
N TYR A 448 4.14 0.11 28.33
CA TYR A 448 5.35 -0.66 28.66
C TYR A 448 5.13 -1.74 29.71
N PHE A 449 4.14 -1.56 30.59
CA PHE A 449 3.90 -2.43 31.74
C PHE A 449 2.81 -3.47 31.51
N VAL A 450 2.22 -3.50 30.31
CA VAL A 450 1.12 -4.40 29.95
C VAL A 450 1.51 -5.37 28.83
N PRO A 451 0.83 -6.54 28.74
CA PRO A 451 1.01 -7.48 27.65
C PRO A 451 0.77 -6.85 26.26
N ALA A 452 1.47 -7.37 25.25
CA ALA A 452 1.40 -6.85 23.88
C ALA A 452 -0.02 -6.86 23.30
N ILE A 453 -0.83 -7.89 23.59
CA ILE A 453 -2.23 -7.98 23.13
C ILE A 453 -3.06 -6.79 23.66
N TYR A 454 -2.93 -6.44 24.94
CA TYR A 454 -3.68 -5.34 25.54
C TYR A 454 -3.16 -3.98 25.02
N ARG A 455 -1.84 -3.86 24.86
CA ARG A 455 -1.20 -2.69 24.26
C ARG A 455 -1.72 -2.42 22.84
N VAL A 456 -1.79 -3.45 22.01
CA VAL A 456 -2.17 -3.35 20.58
C VAL A 456 -3.68 -3.18 20.39
N ASN A 457 -4.50 -3.92 21.14
CA ASN A 457 -5.94 -3.97 20.91
C ASN A 457 -6.75 -2.97 21.75
N VAL A 458 -6.21 -2.52 22.89
CA VAL A 458 -6.93 -1.62 23.80
C VAL A 458 -6.25 -0.26 23.85
N LEU A 459 -5.01 -0.19 24.33
CA LEU A 459 -4.34 1.10 24.54
C LEU A 459 -4.10 1.84 23.23
N SER A 460 -3.66 1.14 22.19
CA SER A 460 -3.42 1.74 20.89
C SER A 460 -4.71 2.28 20.28
N VAL A 461 -5.78 1.50 20.33
CA VAL A 461 -7.11 1.92 19.84
C VAL A 461 -7.63 3.13 20.64
N ALA A 462 -7.48 3.13 21.96
CA ALA A 462 -7.89 4.25 22.81
C ALA A 462 -7.14 5.55 22.47
N GLN A 463 -5.83 5.49 22.24
CA GLN A 463 -5.05 6.66 21.80
C GLN A 463 -5.58 7.21 20.47
N VAL A 464 -5.81 6.33 19.50
CA VAL A 464 -6.34 6.72 18.18
C VAL A 464 -7.71 7.36 18.30
N LEU A 465 -8.63 6.75 19.06
CA LEU A 465 -9.97 7.27 19.27
C LEU A 465 -9.96 8.62 19.99
N ALA A 466 -9.06 8.82 20.95
CA ALA A 466 -8.90 10.11 21.62
C ALA A 466 -8.47 11.21 20.64
N VAL A 467 -7.49 10.94 19.77
CA VAL A 467 -7.05 11.89 18.75
C VAL A 467 -8.14 12.16 17.71
N LEU A 468 -8.78 11.12 17.17
CA LEU A 468 -9.89 11.27 16.23
C LEU A 468 -11.06 12.05 16.83
N PHE A 469 -11.36 11.84 18.11
CA PHE A 469 -12.38 12.58 18.83
C PHE A 469 -12.04 14.08 18.91
N VAL A 470 -10.79 14.43 19.23
CA VAL A 470 -10.32 15.83 19.19
C VAL A 470 -10.51 16.44 17.80
N LEU A 471 -10.04 15.75 16.76
CA LEU A 471 -10.14 16.23 15.37
C LEU A 471 -11.60 16.42 14.94
N ALA A 472 -12.46 15.44 15.23
CA ALA A 472 -13.86 15.43 14.84
C ALA A 472 -14.70 16.47 15.60
N LEU A 473 -14.38 16.76 16.86
CA LEU A 473 -15.12 17.72 17.68
C LEU A 473 -14.63 19.16 17.49
N VAL A 474 -13.31 19.38 17.48
CA VAL A 474 -12.72 20.73 17.43
C VAL A 474 -12.91 21.37 16.06
N THR A 475 -12.87 20.59 14.97
CA THR A 475 -13.06 21.13 13.61
C THR A 475 -14.40 21.84 13.42
N PRO A 476 -15.57 21.20 13.65
CA PRO A 476 -16.86 21.87 13.52
C PRO A 476 -17.05 22.96 14.58
N MET A 477 -16.58 22.75 15.80
CA MET A 477 -16.63 23.76 16.86
C MET A 477 -15.89 25.04 16.46
N THR A 478 -14.67 24.92 15.94
CA THR A 478 -13.89 26.04 15.40
C THR A 478 -14.64 26.74 14.27
N GLY A 479 -15.19 25.97 13.32
CA GLY A 479 -16.00 26.53 12.23
C GLY A 479 -17.21 27.32 12.72
N MET A 480 -17.91 26.83 13.76
CA MET A 480 -19.03 27.53 14.39
C MET A 480 -18.59 28.77 15.18
N MET A 481 -17.45 28.71 15.88
CA MET A 481 -16.90 29.85 16.62
C MET A 481 -16.51 31.01 15.69
N LEU A 482 -16.04 30.69 14.48
CA LEU A 482 -15.61 31.67 13.48
C LEU A 482 -16.78 32.23 12.66
N ARG A 483 -18.02 31.79 12.88
CA ARG A 483 -19.19 32.38 12.21
C ARG A 483 -19.35 33.85 12.62
N GLY A 484 -19.31 34.74 11.63
CA GLY A 484 -19.39 36.18 11.85
C GLY A 484 -18.16 36.77 12.56
N ALA A 485 -17.01 36.09 12.51
CA ALA A 485 -15.76 36.61 13.06
C ALA A 485 -15.37 37.93 12.35
N LYS A 486 -14.88 38.90 13.14
CA LYS A 486 -14.36 40.16 12.61
C LYS A 486 -12.92 39.96 12.16
N MET A 487 -12.60 40.37 10.93
CA MET A 487 -11.22 40.34 10.44
C MET A 487 -10.42 41.44 11.13
N THR A 488 -9.32 41.07 11.79
CA THR A 488 -8.42 42.00 12.51
C THR A 488 -7.22 42.43 11.68
N GLY A 489 -7.03 41.85 10.51
CA GLY A 489 -5.98 42.21 9.56
C GLY A 489 -6.24 41.55 8.20
N LYS A 490 -5.57 42.02 7.15
CA LYS A 490 -5.69 41.45 5.80
C LYS A 490 -4.83 40.20 5.66
N MET A 491 -5.36 39.20 4.96
CA MET A 491 -4.57 38.08 4.46
C MET A 491 -4.27 38.30 2.99
N THR A 492 -3.00 38.47 2.63
CA THR A 492 -2.58 38.77 1.26
C THR A 492 -2.03 37.50 0.61
N TRP A 493 -2.65 37.07 -0.49
CA TRP A 493 -2.20 35.95 -1.31
C TRP A 493 -1.10 36.40 -2.28
N GLY A 494 -0.33 35.46 -2.82
CA GLY A 494 0.67 35.76 -3.87
C GLY A 494 2.03 36.25 -3.36
N ILE A 495 2.24 36.24 -2.04
CA ILE A 495 3.46 36.76 -1.37
C ILE A 495 4.20 35.68 -0.55
N MET A 496 3.95 34.41 -0.83
CA MET A 496 4.68 33.29 -0.26
C MET A 496 6.15 33.27 -0.70
N ARG A 497 7.02 32.81 0.21
CA ARG A 497 8.46 32.60 -0.08
C ARG A 497 8.65 31.42 -1.04
N PRO A 498 9.68 31.42 -1.90
CA PRO A 498 9.96 30.27 -2.78
C PRO A 498 10.16 28.94 -2.03
N SER A 499 10.69 28.97 -0.82
CA SER A 499 10.91 27.78 0.01
C SER A 499 9.63 27.01 0.33
N SER A 500 8.49 27.69 0.49
CA SER A 500 7.21 27.02 0.73
C SER A 500 6.75 26.21 -0.48
N GLN A 501 7.07 26.68 -1.69
CA GLN A 501 6.71 25.98 -2.92
C GLN A 501 7.54 24.72 -3.12
N TYR A 502 8.82 24.75 -2.77
CA TYR A 502 9.64 23.55 -2.72
C TYR A 502 9.14 22.54 -1.68
N ALA A 503 8.57 23.00 -0.55
CA ALA A 503 7.95 22.10 0.42
C ALA A 503 6.73 21.36 -0.15
N LEU A 504 5.88 22.02 -0.95
CA LEU A 504 4.78 21.37 -1.67
C LEU A 504 5.29 20.30 -2.64
N VAL A 505 6.35 20.61 -3.39
CA VAL A 505 7.00 19.66 -4.31
C VAL A 505 7.58 18.46 -3.55
N ILE A 506 8.31 18.71 -2.45
CA ILE A 506 8.89 17.65 -1.62
C ILE A 506 7.79 16.74 -1.05
N ASN A 507 6.67 17.29 -0.58
CA ASN A 507 5.55 16.49 -0.08
C ASN A 507 4.97 15.57 -1.17
N ALA A 508 4.78 16.08 -2.38
CA ALA A 508 4.29 15.26 -3.49
C ALA A 508 5.26 14.12 -3.85
N ILE A 509 6.56 14.40 -3.90
CA ILE A 509 7.58 13.38 -4.15
C ILE A 509 7.55 12.34 -3.02
N THR A 510 7.50 12.81 -1.78
CA THR A 510 7.54 11.97 -0.59
C THR A 510 6.33 11.06 -0.49
N VAL A 511 5.13 11.51 -0.82
CA VAL A 511 3.93 10.63 -0.81
C VAL A 511 4.00 9.56 -1.89
N VAL A 512 4.42 9.92 -3.11
CA VAL A 512 4.60 8.95 -4.22
C VAL A 512 5.67 7.91 -3.88
N LEU A 513 6.76 8.35 -3.27
CA LEU A 513 7.85 7.50 -2.82
C LEU A 513 7.40 6.57 -1.68
N THR A 514 6.62 7.09 -0.71
CA THR A 514 6.04 6.30 0.38
C THR A 514 5.07 5.24 -0.16
N MET A 515 4.24 5.58 -1.15
CA MET A 515 3.35 4.62 -1.81
C MET A 515 4.12 3.54 -2.56
N SER A 516 5.23 3.88 -3.20
CA SER A 516 6.10 2.92 -3.89
C SER A 516 6.78 1.96 -2.91
N LEU A 517 7.31 2.49 -1.80
CA LEU A 517 7.92 1.71 -0.72
C LEU A 517 6.90 0.76 -0.09
N MET A 518 5.71 1.25 0.27
CA MET A 518 4.71 0.43 0.96
C MET A 518 3.97 -0.54 0.04
N GLY A 519 3.85 -0.22 -1.25
CA GLY A 519 3.41 -1.17 -2.27
C GLY A 519 4.34 -2.38 -2.33
N TYR A 520 5.65 -2.14 -2.36
CA TYR A 520 6.65 -3.20 -2.30
C TYR A 520 6.63 -3.97 -0.98
N ALA A 521 6.59 -3.29 0.17
CA ALA A 521 6.61 -3.96 1.47
C ALA A 521 5.49 -5.01 1.61
N ARG A 522 4.27 -4.68 1.17
CA ARG A 522 3.13 -5.62 1.18
C ARG A 522 3.28 -6.78 0.18
N SER A 523 3.94 -6.55 -0.95
CA SER A 523 4.22 -7.63 -1.90
C SER A 523 5.32 -8.55 -1.38
N ALA A 524 6.39 -7.96 -0.83
CA ALA A 524 7.54 -8.65 -0.29
C ALA A 524 7.24 -9.41 1.01
N SER A 525 6.20 -9.05 1.76
CA SER A 525 5.79 -9.81 2.95
C SER A 525 5.32 -11.23 2.64
N ARG A 526 5.01 -11.52 1.36
CA ARG A 526 4.71 -12.88 0.88
C ARG A 526 5.95 -13.68 0.52
N VAL A 527 7.15 -13.09 0.62
CA VAL A 527 8.44 -13.73 0.34
C VAL A 527 8.47 -14.34 -1.07
N HIS A 528 8.44 -15.67 -1.17
CA HIS A 528 8.53 -16.45 -2.41
C HIS A 528 7.17 -16.97 -2.87
N TRP A 529 6.07 -16.34 -2.44
CA TRP A 529 4.71 -16.70 -2.82
C TRP A 529 4.06 -15.62 -3.69
N HIS A 530 3.40 -16.03 -4.78
CA HIS A 530 2.46 -15.15 -5.48
C HIS A 530 1.15 -15.00 -4.72
N VAL A 531 0.61 -16.13 -4.22
CA VAL A 531 -0.52 -16.20 -3.30
C VAL A 531 -0.02 -16.91 -2.05
N TYR A 532 -0.01 -16.21 -0.92
CA TYR A 532 0.69 -16.65 0.28
C TYR A 532 0.20 -18.03 0.76
N GLY A 533 1.09 -19.02 0.79
CA GLY A 533 0.77 -20.39 1.19
C GLY A 533 -0.13 -21.17 0.22
N VAL A 534 -0.40 -20.65 -0.99
CA VAL A 534 -1.28 -21.32 -1.97
C VAL A 534 -0.64 -21.46 -3.34
N LEU A 535 0.03 -20.41 -3.83
CA LEU A 535 0.70 -20.42 -5.13
C LEU A 535 2.13 -19.89 -4.99
N GLU A 536 3.08 -20.82 -4.99
CA GLU A 536 4.51 -20.53 -4.91
C GLU A 536 5.03 -19.83 -6.18
N ASP A 537 5.97 -18.91 -6.00
CA ASP A 537 6.77 -18.32 -7.08
C ASP A 537 7.94 -19.26 -7.40
N THR A 538 7.85 -19.97 -8.52
CA THR A 538 8.90 -20.88 -9.02
C THR A 538 9.83 -20.21 -10.03
N SER A 539 9.74 -18.88 -10.20
CA SER A 539 10.63 -18.13 -11.10
C SER A 539 12.03 -17.95 -10.52
N ALA A 540 13.00 -17.63 -11.38
CA ALA A 540 14.37 -17.29 -10.96
C ALA A 540 14.44 -16.02 -10.07
N TYR A 541 13.34 -15.27 -9.95
CA TYR A 541 13.26 -14.04 -9.16
C TYR A 541 12.46 -14.20 -7.87
N ALA A 542 12.24 -15.43 -7.39
CA ALA A 542 11.50 -15.71 -6.15
C ALA A 542 12.25 -15.33 -4.85
N TYR A 543 12.97 -14.20 -4.84
CA TYR A 543 13.76 -13.71 -3.71
C TYR A 543 13.48 -12.24 -3.39
N THR A 544 13.57 -11.80 -2.15
CA THR A 544 13.47 -10.37 -1.80
C THR A 544 14.79 -9.64 -2.12
N PRO A 545 14.83 -8.64 -3.02
CA PRO A 545 16.07 -7.92 -3.33
C PRO A 545 16.58 -7.08 -2.15
N PRO A 546 17.88 -6.71 -2.15
CA PRO A 546 18.45 -5.79 -1.17
C PRO A 546 17.69 -4.46 -1.11
N LEU A 547 17.63 -3.85 0.07
CA LEU A 547 16.84 -2.63 0.30
C LEU A 547 17.36 -1.43 -0.51
N GLY A 548 18.65 -1.36 -0.81
CA GLY A 548 19.24 -0.34 -1.68
C GLY A 548 18.74 -0.46 -3.12
N THR A 549 18.70 -1.68 -3.66
CA THR A 549 18.12 -1.95 -4.98
C THR A 549 16.62 -1.62 -5.01
N ALA A 550 15.89 -1.99 -3.95
CA ALA A 550 14.48 -1.64 -3.83
C ALA A 550 14.27 -0.12 -3.75
N ALA A 551 15.07 0.59 -2.95
CA ALA A 551 15.04 2.04 -2.81
C ALA A 551 15.29 2.77 -4.14
N PHE A 552 16.27 2.30 -4.91
CA PHE A 552 16.53 2.78 -6.26
C PHE A 552 15.29 2.62 -7.16
N LEU A 553 14.65 1.45 -7.16
CA LEU A 553 13.44 1.21 -7.94
C LEU A 553 12.26 2.07 -7.48
N PHE A 554 12.11 2.35 -6.18
CA PHE A 554 11.11 3.30 -5.69
C PHE A 554 11.36 4.71 -6.26
N SER A 555 12.62 5.15 -6.30
CA SER A 555 13.01 6.44 -6.87
C SER A 555 12.80 6.50 -8.38
N VAL A 556 13.12 5.44 -9.12
CA VAL A 556 12.86 5.32 -10.57
C VAL A 556 11.36 5.43 -10.85
N ASN A 557 10.53 4.67 -10.13
CA ASN A 557 9.07 4.73 -10.28
C ASN A 557 8.51 6.12 -9.97
N THR A 558 9.03 6.76 -8.92
CA THR A 558 8.63 8.12 -8.55
C THR A 558 8.99 9.12 -9.65
N LEU A 559 10.21 9.05 -10.18
CA LEU A 559 10.67 9.91 -11.26
C LEU A 559 9.86 9.68 -12.54
N LEU A 560 9.56 8.42 -12.88
CA LEU A 560 8.76 8.06 -14.04
C LEU A 560 7.33 8.61 -13.92
N PHE A 561 6.69 8.46 -12.77
CA PHE A 561 5.37 9.05 -12.50
C PHE A 561 5.36 10.57 -12.72
N PHE A 562 6.28 11.31 -12.09
CA PHE A 562 6.33 12.77 -12.26
C PHE A 562 6.73 13.19 -13.68
N SER A 563 7.55 12.40 -14.38
CA SER A 563 7.89 12.64 -15.78
C SER A 563 6.67 12.50 -16.69
N LEU A 564 5.85 11.47 -16.46
CA LEU A 564 4.59 11.27 -17.19
C LEU A 564 3.57 12.36 -16.87
N VAL A 565 3.43 12.74 -15.59
CA VAL A 565 2.56 13.87 -15.19
C VAL A 565 3.02 15.17 -15.84
N ALA A 566 4.32 15.47 -15.82
CA ALA A 566 4.89 16.65 -16.47
C ALA A 566 4.68 16.62 -18.00
N ALA A 567 4.81 15.44 -18.63
CA ALA A 567 4.52 15.25 -20.05
C ALA A 567 3.04 15.50 -20.37
N ILE A 568 2.12 15.00 -19.54
CA ILE A 568 0.68 15.28 -19.67
C ILE A 568 0.42 16.78 -19.64
N PHE A 569 0.91 17.47 -18.60
CA PHE A 569 0.76 18.92 -18.50
C PHE A 569 1.37 19.67 -19.68
N TRP A 570 2.54 19.24 -20.14
CA TRP A 570 3.23 19.88 -21.26
C TRP A 570 2.46 19.75 -22.58
N VAL A 571 1.91 18.56 -22.87
CA VAL A 571 1.06 18.34 -24.04
C VAL A 571 -0.21 19.16 -23.92
N THR A 572 -0.96 19.03 -22.80
CA THR A 572 -2.24 19.72 -22.58
C THR A 572 -2.08 21.24 -22.70
N THR A 573 -1.02 21.83 -22.14
CA THR A 573 -0.80 23.29 -22.23
C THR A 573 -0.40 23.78 -23.63
N ARG A 574 0.19 22.93 -24.48
CA ARG A 574 0.56 23.27 -25.85
C ARG A 574 -0.56 23.04 -26.85
N THR A 575 -1.42 22.06 -26.62
CA THR A 575 -2.56 21.75 -27.48
C THR A 575 -3.72 22.72 -27.28
N ILE A 576 -3.90 23.28 -26.07
CA ILE A 576 -4.90 24.33 -25.79
C ILE A 576 -4.63 25.63 -26.56
N ARG A 577 -3.40 25.87 -27.05
CA ARG A 577 -3.04 27.12 -27.76
C ARG A 577 -3.44 27.16 -29.24
N TYR A 578 -4.13 26.14 -29.76
CA TYR A 578 -4.66 26.14 -31.12
C TYR A 578 -6.19 26.11 -31.08
N ASP A 579 -6.83 27.17 -31.58
CA ASP A 579 -8.29 27.39 -31.55
C ASP A 579 -9.12 26.29 -32.28
N GLY A 580 -8.47 25.38 -33.02
CA GLY A 580 -9.10 24.24 -33.68
C GLY A 580 -9.12 22.94 -32.86
N PHE A 581 -8.49 22.90 -31.68
CA PHE A 581 -8.18 21.64 -30.99
C PHE A 581 -8.76 21.60 -29.57
N CYS A 582 -9.86 20.86 -29.40
CA CYS A 582 -10.49 20.67 -28.10
C CYS A 582 -9.72 19.60 -27.30
N THR A 583 -9.32 19.89 -26.06
CA THR A 583 -8.78 18.90 -25.12
C THR A 583 -9.79 17.82 -24.70
N GLN A 584 -10.94 17.76 -25.35
CA GLN A 584 -11.93 16.67 -25.28
C GLN A 584 -11.47 15.38 -25.99
N TYR A 585 -10.24 15.31 -26.51
CA TYR A 585 -9.72 14.15 -27.24
C TYR A 585 -8.55 13.46 -26.51
N PHE A 586 -8.59 12.13 -26.55
CA PHE A 586 -7.63 11.16 -26.01
C PHE A 586 -6.17 11.62 -26.12
N PHE A 587 -5.46 11.84 -25.00
CA PHE A 587 -4.08 12.32 -24.81
C PHE A 587 -3.05 11.73 -25.79
N VAL A 588 -3.23 10.48 -26.20
CA VAL A 588 -2.37 9.80 -27.17
C VAL A 588 -2.53 10.40 -28.58
N ALA A 589 -3.72 10.82 -28.99
CA ALA A 589 -3.93 11.44 -30.31
C ALA A 589 -3.20 12.78 -30.47
N PRO A 590 -3.29 13.77 -29.56
CA PRO A 590 -2.47 14.97 -29.60
C PRO A 590 -0.97 14.68 -29.47
N PHE A 591 -0.56 13.64 -28.72
CA PHE A 591 0.84 13.23 -28.65
C PHE A 591 1.36 12.66 -29.97
N VAL A 592 0.59 11.80 -30.64
CA VAL A 592 0.92 11.22 -31.96
C VAL A 592 0.95 12.33 -33.01
N GLU A 593 -0.01 13.23 -33.01
CA GLU A 593 -0.02 14.39 -33.91
C GLU A 593 1.18 15.31 -33.68
N TRP A 594 1.57 15.52 -32.42
CA TRP A 594 2.81 16.21 -32.09
C TRP A 594 4.05 15.47 -32.62
N LEU A 595 4.08 14.13 -32.52
CA LEU A 595 5.13 13.26 -33.05
C LEU A 595 5.24 13.28 -34.57
N VAL A 596 4.10 13.30 -35.27
CA VAL A 596 4.07 13.35 -36.74
C VAL A 596 4.42 14.75 -37.26
N SER A 597 4.16 15.81 -36.48
CA SER A 597 4.54 17.20 -36.80
C SER A 597 5.96 17.60 -36.34
N LEU A 598 6.74 16.67 -35.76
CA LEU A 598 8.13 16.92 -35.34
C LEU A 598 9.05 17.33 -36.50
N PRO A 599 9.00 16.69 -37.69
CA PRO A 599 9.83 17.08 -38.84
C PRO A 599 9.60 18.54 -39.28
N GLU A 600 8.34 18.99 -39.33
CA GLU A 600 7.99 20.37 -39.64
C GLU A 600 8.49 21.34 -38.55
N LYS A 601 8.37 20.97 -37.28
CA LYS A 601 8.84 21.79 -36.14
C LYS A 601 10.36 21.89 -36.03
N LEU A 602 11.08 20.85 -36.43
CA LEU A 602 12.55 20.86 -36.50
C LEU A 602 13.05 21.72 -37.67
N SER A 603 12.22 21.88 -38.70
CA SER A 603 12.51 22.68 -39.90
C SER A 603 12.09 24.15 -39.75
N ALA A 604 11.18 24.46 -38.81
CA ALA A 604 10.73 25.82 -38.56
C ALA A 604 11.81 26.68 -37.85
N PRO A 605 11.94 27.98 -38.20
CA PRO A 605 12.86 28.88 -37.50
C PRO A 605 12.51 28.91 -36.01
N LYS A 606 13.51 28.73 -35.14
CA LYS A 606 13.31 28.76 -33.69
C LYS A 606 12.73 30.13 -33.31
N PRO A 607 11.55 30.20 -32.66
CA PRO A 607 11.05 31.46 -32.14
C PRO A 607 12.10 32.03 -31.18
N VAL A 608 12.38 33.32 -31.30
CA VAL A 608 13.29 34.07 -30.42
C VAL A 608 12.78 33.89 -28.99
N GLY A 609 13.41 32.98 -28.26
CA GLY A 609 12.87 32.49 -27.00
C GLY A 609 13.08 33.52 -25.90
N GLU A 610 11.99 33.95 -25.25
CA GLU A 610 12.06 34.47 -23.88
C GLU A 610 12.94 33.54 -23.05
N ALA A 611 13.94 34.11 -22.36
CA ALA A 611 14.85 33.37 -21.51
C ALA A 611 14.04 32.46 -20.56
N ARG A 612 14.13 31.13 -20.75
CA ARG A 612 13.46 30.17 -19.88
C ARG A 612 13.94 30.39 -18.46
N SER A 613 13.04 30.88 -17.60
CA SER A 613 13.33 31.11 -16.19
C SER A 613 13.94 29.84 -15.58
N PRO A 614 15.04 29.94 -14.81
CA PRO A 614 15.78 28.80 -14.29
C PRO A 614 15.00 27.99 -13.23
N TYR A 615 13.78 28.41 -12.86
CA TYR A 615 12.99 27.75 -11.81
C TYR A 615 12.72 26.26 -12.09
N PHE A 616 12.38 25.89 -13.33
CA PHE A 616 12.09 24.49 -13.66
C PHE A 616 13.33 23.61 -13.45
N ARG A 617 14.51 24.10 -13.83
CA ARG A 617 15.79 23.41 -13.57
C ARG A 617 16.06 23.26 -12.07
N LYS A 618 15.74 24.28 -11.27
CA LYS A 618 15.85 24.19 -9.80
C LYS A 618 14.89 23.17 -9.20
N VAL A 619 13.63 23.14 -9.64
CA VAL A 619 12.64 22.14 -9.20
C VAL A 619 13.11 20.73 -9.55
N VAL A 620 13.55 20.50 -10.78
CA VAL A 620 14.12 19.20 -11.20
C VAL A 620 15.33 18.84 -10.36
N GLY A 621 16.23 19.80 -10.09
CA GLY A 621 17.38 19.59 -9.21
C GLY A 621 16.99 19.18 -7.78
N VAL A 622 15.95 19.81 -7.20
CA VAL A 622 15.40 19.43 -5.89
C VAL A 622 14.82 18.02 -5.93
N VAL A 623 14.05 17.68 -6.98
CA VAL A 623 13.44 16.35 -7.12
C VAL A 623 14.51 15.27 -7.21
N VAL A 624 15.46 15.43 -8.13
CA VAL A 624 16.54 14.47 -8.36
C VAL A 624 17.44 14.37 -7.12
N GLY A 625 17.78 15.50 -6.50
CA GLY A 625 18.58 15.52 -5.27
C GLY A 625 17.90 14.79 -4.11
N PHE A 626 16.59 14.99 -3.91
CA PHE A 626 15.84 14.29 -2.87
C PHE A 626 15.76 12.79 -3.13
N LEU A 627 15.48 12.37 -4.37
CA LEU A 627 15.43 10.96 -4.74
C LEU A 627 16.80 10.28 -4.64
N ALA A 628 17.87 10.98 -5.01
CA ALA A 628 19.24 10.49 -4.84
C ALA A 628 19.61 10.35 -3.37
N ALA A 629 19.25 11.31 -2.52
CA ALA A 629 19.47 11.24 -1.07
C ALA A 629 18.70 10.08 -0.44
N PHE A 630 17.45 9.85 -0.86
CA PHE A 630 16.66 8.70 -0.41
C PHE A 630 17.26 7.37 -0.87
N THR A 631 17.65 7.27 -2.15
CA THR A 631 18.31 6.08 -2.69
C THR A 631 19.59 5.78 -1.92
N TRP A 632 20.40 6.81 -1.67
CA TRP A 632 21.61 6.71 -0.86
C TRP A 632 21.30 6.21 0.55
N ALA A 633 20.30 6.78 1.23
CA ALA A 633 19.86 6.28 2.54
C ALA A 633 19.43 4.80 2.48
N GLY A 634 18.77 4.38 1.41
CA GLY A 634 18.41 2.99 1.14
C GLY A 634 19.61 2.05 0.98
N PHE A 635 20.76 2.54 0.51
CA PHE A 635 22.02 1.80 0.49
C PHE A 635 22.77 1.82 1.83
N MET A 636 22.51 2.82 2.68
CA MET A 636 23.12 2.94 4.01
C MET A 636 22.43 2.07 5.07
N VAL A 637 21.16 1.71 4.88
CA VAL A 637 20.50 0.74 5.77
C VAL A 637 21.08 -0.66 5.56
N PRO A 638 20.96 -1.58 6.54
CA PRO A 638 21.42 -2.95 6.38
C PRO A 638 20.88 -3.63 5.12
N GLN A 639 21.78 -4.22 4.35
CA GLN A 639 21.46 -4.90 3.09
C GLN A 639 21.38 -6.39 3.32
N SER A 640 20.26 -6.97 2.92
CA SER A 640 19.96 -8.39 3.11
C SER A 640 19.08 -8.89 1.99
N VAL A 641 19.32 -10.12 1.54
CA VAL A 641 18.54 -10.80 0.50
C VAL A 641 17.66 -11.86 1.16
N GLY A 642 16.37 -11.85 0.85
CA GLY A 642 15.44 -12.88 1.32
C GLY A 642 15.36 -13.99 0.29
N LEU A 643 16.11 -15.08 0.47
CA LEU A 643 16.05 -16.22 -0.45
C LEU A 643 14.87 -17.13 -0.12
N PRO A 644 14.29 -17.85 -1.10
CA PRO A 644 13.35 -18.92 -0.82
C PRO A 644 14.05 -19.99 0.02
N PRO A 645 13.33 -20.68 0.92
CA PRO A 645 13.91 -21.78 1.68
C PRO A 645 14.46 -22.84 0.72
N THR A 646 15.69 -23.31 0.98
CA THR A 646 16.27 -24.42 0.24
C THR A 646 15.40 -25.65 0.46
N LYS A 647 14.77 -26.15 -0.62
CA LYS A 647 14.09 -27.44 -0.63
C LYS A 647 15.16 -28.54 -0.66
N GLU A 648 15.87 -28.71 0.44
CA GLU A 648 16.68 -29.92 0.62
C GLU A 648 15.70 -31.07 0.77
N LYS A 649 15.58 -31.89 -0.28
CA LYS A 649 14.88 -33.16 -0.16
C LYS A 649 15.59 -33.96 0.93
N LEU A 650 14.82 -34.43 1.90
CA LEU A 650 15.30 -35.35 2.91
C LEU A 650 15.89 -36.58 2.22
N ASP A 651 17.22 -36.70 2.23
CA ASP A 651 17.91 -37.85 1.69
C ASP A 651 17.98 -38.93 2.78
N VAL A 652 16.92 -39.74 2.85
CA VAL A 652 16.75 -40.78 3.87
C VAL A 652 17.93 -41.77 3.84
N ALA A 653 18.56 -41.98 2.67
CA ALA A 653 19.72 -42.87 2.52
C ALA A 653 20.97 -42.37 3.27
N LYS A 654 21.04 -41.09 3.63
CA LYS A 654 22.13 -40.51 4.43
C LYS A 654 21.87 -40.58 5.94
N ILE A 655 20.74 -41.14 6.36
CA ILE A 655 20.30 -41.20 7.76
C ILE A 655 20.51 -42.62 8.27
N SER A 656 21.66 -42.87 8.87
CA SER A 656 22.01 -44.21 9.40
C SER A 656 22.08 -44.27 10.92
N THR A 657 22.13 -43.11 11.58
CA THR A 657 22.26 -43.02 13.04
C THR A 657 21.27 -42.04 13.65
N GLU A 658 20.95 -42.20 14.93
CA GLU A 658 20.17 -41.24 15.73
C GLU A 658 20.80 -39.83 15.71
N LYS A 659 22.13 -39.75 15.66
CA LYS A 659 22.85 -38.48 15.57
C LYS A 659 22.65 -37.78 14.22
N ASP A 660 22.58 -38.54 13.13
CA ASP A 660 22.25 -37.98 11.81
C ASP A 660 20.79 -37.52 11.78
N LEU A 661 19.89 -38.32 12.35
CA LEU A 661 18.45 -38.03 12.46
C LEU A 661 18.18 -36.72 13.22
N THR A 662 18.82 -36.55 14.38
CA THR A 662 18.69 -35.34 15.21
C THR A 662 19.35 -34.12 14.57
N ARG A 663 20.49 -34.26 13.90
CA ARG A 663 21.14 -33.16 13.15
C ARG A 663 20.29 -32.70 11.97
N ILE A 664 19.73 -33.64 11.20
CA ILE A 664 18.84 -33.31 10.08
C ILE A 664 17.53 -32.71 10.59
N GLY A 665 16.99 -33.26 11.67
CA GLY A 665 15.85 -32.69 12.40
C GLY A 665 16.11 -31.26 12.87
N GLN A 666 17.32 -30.97 13.37
CA GLN A 666 17.74 -29.63 13.73
C GLN A 666 17.76 -28.70 12.51
N ASN A 667 18.34 -29.14 11.39
CA ASN A 667 18.33 -28.36 10.15
C ASN A 667 16.91 -28.12 9.64
N MET A 668 16.01 -29.10 9.75
CA MET A 668 14.59 -28.93 9.41
C MET A 668 13.90 -27.97 10.37
N PHE A 669 14.17 -28.07 11.67
CA PHE A 669 13.61 -27.20 12.71
C PHE A 669 13.98 -25.72 12.50
N PHE A 670 15.25 -25.42 12.14
CA PHE A 670 15.73 -24.06 11.89
C PHE A 670 15.54 -23.60 10.43
N GLY A 671 15.40 -24.53 9.50
CA GLY A 671 15.25 -24.30 8.06
C GLY A 671 13.79 -24.39 7.61
N LYS A 672 13.43 -25.45 6.89
CA LYS A 672 12.10 -25.61 6.26
C LYS A 672 10.94 -25.50 7.26
N GLY A 673 11.08 -26.12 8.44
CA GLY A 673 10.07 -26.13 9.49
C GLY A 673 9.92 -24.80 10.24
N GLN A 674 10.90 -23.89 10.15
CA GLN A 674 10.90 -22.55 10.75
C GLN A 674 10.47 -22.47 12.22
N CYS A 675 10.58 -23.56 12.98
CA CYS A 675 10.04 -23.69 14.33
C CYS A 675 10.72 -22.73 15.32
N ALA A 676 12.00 -22.41 15.07
CA ALA A 676 12.81 -21.49 15.86
C ALA A 676 12.35 -20.02 15.80
N LEU A 677 11.47 -19.66 14.87
CA LEU A 677 10.90 -18.30 14.81
C LEU A 677 9.94 -18.01 15.96
N CYS A 678 9.36 -19.06 16.54
CA CYS A 678 8.39 -18.96 17.62
C CYS A 678 8.87 -19.63 18.92
N HIS A 679 9.57 -20.77 18.83
CA HIS A 679 10.03 -21.54 19.98
C HIS A 679 11.47 -21.19 20.40
N THR A 680 11.71 -21.09 21.71
CA THR A 680 13.04 -20.88 22.31
C THR A 680 13.61 -22.20 22.85
N LEU A 681 14.96 -22.29 22.90
CA LEU A 681 15.71 -23.44 23.41
C LEU A 681 16.56 -23.07 24.65
N GLY A 682 16.06 -22.20 25.53
CA GLY A 682 16.81 -21.84 26.75
C GLY A 682 16.47 -20.50 27.43
N SER A 683 15.56 -19.69 26.88
CA SER A 683 15.08 -18.46 27.53
C SER A 683 13.60 -18.57 27.90
N GLU A 684 13.26 -18.19 29.14
CA GLU A 684 11.88 -18.02 29.63
C GLU A 684 11.23 -16.77 29.01
N GLY A 685 9.90 -16.77 28.83
CA GLY A 685 9.14 -15.65 28.24
C GLY A 685 9.05 -15.57 26.70
N GLY A 686 9.00 -16.70 26.00
CA GLY A 686 8.90 -16.78 24.52
C GLY A 686 7.51 -16.49 23.92
N ARG A 687 7.44 -16.37 22.58
CA ARG A 687 6.16 -16.22 21.85
C ARG A 687 5.32 -17.50 21.82
N CYS A 688 5.99 -18.63 22.02
CA CYS A 688 5.45 -19.98 22.15
C CYS A 688 6.09 -20.67 23.38
N PRO A 689 5.59 -21.84 23.80
CA PRO A 689 6.22 -22.61 24.86
C PRO A 689 7.70 -22.89 24.56
N THR A 690 8.54 -22.77 25.57
CA THR A 690 9.94 -23.19 25.43
C THR A 690 10.02 -24.67 25.14
N LEU A 691 10.89 -25.04 24.18
CA LEU A 691 11.20 -26.43 23.88
C LEU A 691 12.43 -26.92 24.66
N GLN A 692 12.95 -26.10 25.58
CA GLN A 692 13.96 -26.57 26.53
C GLN A 692 13.44 -27.79 27.27
N ASN A 693 14.23 -28.87 27.29
CA ASN A 693 13.86 -30.14 27.91
C ASN A 693 12.52 -30.72 27.41
N ALA A 694 12.08 -30.38 26.19
CA ALA A 694 10.80 -30.86 25.65
C ALA A 694 10.77 -32.38 25.53
N GLY A 695 11.89 -33.01 25.18
CA GLY A 695 11.98 -34.46 25.04
C GLY A 695 11.79 -35.24 26.35
N ALA A 696 12.06 -34.61 27.50
CA ALA A 696 11.78 -35.20 28.80
C ALA A 696 10.29 -35.05 29.21
N ARG A 697 9.58 -34.10 28.59
CA ARG A 697 8.24 -33.66 29.02
C ARG A 697 7.13 -34.12 28.08
N LEU A 698 7.42 -34.33 26.80
CA LEU A 698 6.43 -34.54 25.74
C LEU A 698 6.67 -35.89 25.05
N THR A 699 5.58 -36.62 24.79
CA THR A 699 5.64 -37.87 24.04
C THR A 699 5.72 -37.62 22.54
N ARG A 700 6.18 -38.62 21.79
CA ARG A 700 6.24 -38.58 20.32
C ARG A 700 4.87 -38.25 19.72
N GLU A 701 3.83 -38.93 20.18
CA GLU A 701 2.46 -38.81 19.67
C GLU A 701 1.93 -37.40 19.92
N PHE A 702 2.22 -36.84 21.10
CA PHE A 702 1.81 -35.48 21.44
C PHE A 702 2.52 -34.43 20.58
N ILE A 703 3.82 -34.60 20.30
CA ILE A 703 4.55 -33.70 19.40
C ILE A 703 4.00 -33.81 17.98
N PHE A 704 3.77 -35.03 17.46
CA PHE A 704 3.21 -35.25 16.13
C PHE A 704 1.80 -34.65 15.98
N GLU A 705 0.93 -34.86 16.96
CA GLU A 705 -0.41 -34.27 16.97
C GLU A 705 -0.35 -32.75 17.08
N THR A 706 0.59 -32.19 17.86
CA THR A 706 0.80 -30.75 17.93
C THR A 706 1.24 -30.15 16.60
N LEU A 707 2.06 -30.87 15.82
CA LEU A 707 2.53 -30.44 14.49
C LEU A 707 1.42 -30.52 13.42
N THR A 708 0.55 -31.51 13.48
CA THR A 708 -0.48 -31.79 12.46
C THR A 708 -1.87 -31.24 12.80
N LYS A 709 -2.16 -31.07 14.09
CA LYS A 709 -3.42 -30.56 14.65
C LYS A 709 -3.13 -29.58 15.80
N PRO A 710 -2.48 -28.44 15.53
CA PRO A 710 -2.11 -27.48 16.58
C PRO A 710 -3.30 -26.95 17.39
N ASP A 711 -4.51 -26.94 16.83
CA ASP A 711 -5.72 -26.47 17.52
C ASP A 711 -6.39 -27.52 18.41
N ALA A 712 -5.90 -28.76 18.43
CA ALA A 712 -6.43 -29.81 19.30
C ALA A 712 -6.25 -29.48 20.80
N TYR A 713 -5.25 -28.65 21.13
CA TYR A 713 -4.92 -28.29 22.50
C TYR A 713 -4.73 -26.79 22.68
N VAL A 714 -5.33 -26.25 23.75
CA VAL A 714 -5.07 -24.88 24.20
C VAL A 714 -3.77 -24.85 25.00
N LYS A 715 -2.72 -24.23 24.45
CA LYS A 715 -1.44 -24.06 25.15
C LYS A 715 -1.46 -22.79 26.01
N LEU A 716 -1.26 -22.97 27.32
CA LEU A 716 -1.19 -21.89 28.30
C LEU A 716 0.24 -21.77 28.84
N ASP A 717 0.66 -20.53 29.05
CA ASP A 717 1.83 -20.12 29.81
C ASP A 717 1.44 -20.07 31.28
N PHE A 718 2.10 -20.93 32.08
CA PHE A 718 1.86 -21.09 33.51
C PHE A 718 2.91 -20.38 34.37
N GLU A 719 3.85 -19.63 33.76
CA GLU A 719 4.84 -18.83 34.50
C GLU A 719 4.21 -17.57 35.13
N GLN A 720 2.96 -17.23 34.76
CA GLN A 720 2.19 -16.13 35.34
C GLN A 720 1.17 -16.63 36.38
N VAL A 721 0.86 -15.77 37.37
CA VAL A 721 -0.12 -16.02 38.45
C VAL A 721 -1.49 -16.46 37.91
N GLU A 722 -1.88 -15.95 36.74
CA GLU A 722 -3.01 -16.47 35.97
C GLU A 722 -2.51 -17.06 34.64
N PRO A 723 -2.82 -18.33 34.32
CA PRO A 723 -2.41 -18.95 33.07
C PRO A 723 -2.96 -18.20 31.85
N LYS A 724 -2.08 -17.82 30.92
CA LYS A 724 -2.46 -17.08 29.71
C LYS A 724 -2.11 -17.84 28.45
N LYS A 725 -2.88 -17.67 27.39
CA LYS A 725 -2.52 -18.24 26.08
C LYS A 725 -1.23 -17.63 25.57
N TYR A 726 -0.38 -18.44 24.96
CA TYR A 726 0.79 -17.93 24.25
C TYR A 726 0.35 -16.96 23.15
N PRO A 727 1.12 -15.88 22.90
CA PRO A 727 0.75 -14.88 21.91
C PRO A 727 0.80 -15.42 20.48
N ALA A 728 1.51 -16.52 20.22
CA ALA A 728 1.59 -17.14 18.90
C ALA A 728 0.72 -18.40 18.76
N GLN A 729 0.05 -18.51 17.60
CA GLN A 729 -0.65 -19.71 17.17
C GLN A 729 0.21 -20.47 16.16
N MET A 730 0.31 -21.77 16.36
CA MET A 730 1.13 -22.65 15.54
C MET A 730 0.36 -23.02 14.27
N PRO A 731 0.94 -22.80 13.06
CA PRO A 731 0.30 -23.25 11.83
C PRO A 731 0.34 -24.79 11.73
N VAL A 732 -0.54 -25.36 10.92
CA VAL A 732 -0.49 -26.80 10.57
C VAL A 732 0.79 -27.04 9.76
N ILE A 733 1.71 -27.83 10.31
CA ILE A 733 3.09 -27.91 9.81
C ILE A 733 3.20 -28.78 8.55
N ASN A 734 2.37 -29.81 8.43
CA ASN A 734 2.33 -30.70 7.26
C ASN A 734 1.42 -30.18 6.13
N ARG A 735 1.20 -28.88 6.11
CA ARG A 735 0.46 -28.17 5.06
C ARG A 735 1.16 -26.85 4.76
N PRO A 736 0.92 -26.26 3.59
CA PRO A 736 1.37 -24.91 3.30
C PRO A 736 0.95 -23.92 4.42
N PRO A 737 1.83 -22.98 4.83
CA PRO A 737 3.03 -22.54 4.13
C PRO A 737 4.33 -23.29 4.48
N ILE A 738 4.31 -24.22 5.45
CA ILE A 738 5.53 -24.92 5.91
C ILE A 738 5.72 -26.25 5.16
N ASP A 739 4.63 -27.00 4.98
CA ASP A 739 4.54 -28.18 4.11
C ASP A 739 5.63 -29.24 4.37
N LEU A 740 5.83 -29.60 5.65
CA LEU A 740 6.69 -30.74 6.00
C LEU A 740 6.01 -32.06 5.63
N THR A 741 6.76 -32.96 4.99
CA THR A 741 6.32 -34.34 4.79
C THR A 741 6.29 -35.11 6.12
N ASP A 742 5.59 -36.24 6.18
CA ASP A 742 5.58 -37.07 7.39
C ASP A 742 6.99 -37.53 7.79
N GLN A 743 7.86 -37.80 6.81
CA GLN A 743 9.28 -38.10 7.07
C GLN A 743 10.02 -36.92 7.69
N GLU A 744 9.84 -35.71 7.15
CA GLU A 744 10.46 -34.49 7.70
C GLU A 744 9.92 -34.18 9.11
N LEU A 745 8.62 -34.37 9.35
CA LEU A 745 8.02 -34.25 10.68
C LEU A 745 8.70 -35.19 11.68
N LEU A 746 8.92 -36.45 11.30
CA LEU A 746 9.61 -37.42 12.16
C LEU A 746 11.05 -36.98 12.49
N THR A 747 11.78 -36.38 11.55
CA THR A 747 13.11 -35.83 11.86
C THR A 747 13.03 -34.65 12.82
N VAL A 748 12.05 -33.75 12.67
CA VAL A 748 11.82 -32.64 13.61
C VAL A 748 11.47 -33.17 15.00
N ILE A 749 10.61 -34.20 15.08
CA ILE A 749 10.26 -34.86 16.35
C ILE A 749 11.50 -35.45 17.01
N ALA A 750 12.35 -36.14 16.25
CA ALA A 750 13.59 -36.70 16.76
C ALA A 750 14.49 -35.63 17.37
N PHE A 751 14.66 -34.50 16.70
CA PHE A 751 15.40 -33.36 17.25
C PHE A 751 14.75 -32.82 18.53
N VAL A 752 13.43 -32.60 18.55
CA VAL A 752 12.73 -32.09 19.76
C VAL A 752 12.85 -33.06 20.93
N GLN A 753 12.80 -34.37 20.68
CA GLN A 753 13.05 -35.39 21.70
C GLN A 753 14.49 -35.38 22.21
N SER A 754 15.47 -35.10 21.34
CA SER A 754 16.88 -34.98 21.76
C SER A 754 17.14 -33.80 22.72
N LEU A 755 16.21 -32.85 22.82
CA LEU A 755 16.24 -31.77 23.81
C LEU A 755 15.84 -32.31 25.19
N GLY A 756 16.75 -33.06 25.82
CA GLY A 756 16.63 -33.55 27.21
C GLY A 756 15.92 -34.90 27.39
N GLY A 757 15.50 -35.57 26.31
CA GLY A 757 14.85 -36.88 26.37
C GLY A 757 15.53 -37.95 25.50
N LYS A 758 14.91 -39.13 25.42
CA LYS A 758 15.31 -40.23 24.54
C LYS A 758 14.61 -40.10 23.19
N VAL A 759 15.35 -40.18 22.10
CA VAL A 759 14.78 -40.21 20.75
C VAL A 759 14.10 -41.55 20.52
N THR A 760 12.85 -41.52 20.06
CA THR A 760 12.03 -42.73 19.79
C THR A 760 11.70 -42.90 18.31
N VAL A 761 12.32 -42.11 17.44
CA VAL A 761 12.19 -42.22 15.98
C VAL A 761 13.41 -42.98 15.48
N GLU A 762 13.19 -44.08 14.78
CA GLU A 762 14.25 -44.88 14.17
C GLU A 762 14.45 -44.52 12.69
N PRO A 763 15.70 -44.51 12.19
CA PRO A 763 15.96 -44.25 10.77
C PRO A 763 15.21 -45.17 9.80
N ALA A 764 14.94 -46.43 10.19
CA ALA A 764 14.18 -47.39 9.40
C ALA A 764 12.72 -46.96 9.14
N GLU A 765 12.13 -46.16 10.05
CA GLU A 765 10.75 -45.68 9.90
C GLU A 765 10.63 -44.66 8.77
N LEU A 766 11.66 -43.85 8.55
CA LEU A 766 11.70 -42.90 7.44
C LEU A 766 11.73 -43.63 6.09
N ILE A 767 12.43 -44.76 6.03
CA ILE A 767 12.53 -45.62 4.83
C ILE A 767 11.20 -46.34 4.57
N ALA A 768 10.51 -46.80 5.61
CA ALA A 768 9.21 -47.46 5.48
C ALA A 768 8.13 -46.52 4.91
N LEU A 769 8.20 -45.22 5.20
CA LEU A 769 7.32 -44.20 4.64
C LEU A 769 7.65 -43.82 3.18
N ASP A 770 8.79 -44.25 2.65
CA ASP A 770 9.21 -44.03 1.25
C ASP A 770 8.65 -45.11 0.29
N GLN A 771 8.08 -46.19 0.83
CA GLN A 771 7.51 -47.28 0.01
C GLN A 771 6.02 -47.02 -0.27
N PRO A 772 5.57 -47.13 -1.54
CA PRO A 772 4.14 -47.11 -1.82
C PRO A 772 3.45 -48.25 -1.07
N ALA A 773 2.28 -47.98 -0.48
CA ALA A 773 1.52 -48.97 0.27
C ALA A 773 1.40 -50.27 -0.56
N PRO A 774 1.61 -51.46 0.04
CA PRO A 774 1.50 -52.70 -0.69
C PRO A 774 0.09 -52.82 -1.26
N VAL A 775 0.00 -53.10 -2.57
CA VAL A 775 -1.24 -53.45 -3.23
C VAL A 775 -1.79 -54.67 -2.50
N ALA A 776 -2.92 -54.50 -1.81
CA ALA A 776 -3.61 -55.64 -1.21
C ALA A 776 -4.00 -56.60 -2.33
N GLU A 777 -3.46 -57.82 -2.29
CA GLU A 777 -3.98 -58.92 -3.11
C GLU A 777 -5.46 -59.13 -2.77
N PRO A 778 -6.33 -59.32 -3.78
CA PRO A 778 -7.73 -59.60 -3.53
C PRO A 778 -7.84 -60.94 -2.80
N ALA A 779 -8.50 -60.93 -1.64
CA ALA A 779 -8.79 -62.15 -0.88
C ALA A 779 -9.62 -63.11 -1.76
N GLU A 780 -9.10 -64.30 -2.00
CA GLU A 780 -9.88 -65.42 -2.51
C GLU A 780 -10.97 -65.77 -1.50
N GLY A 781 -12.23 -65.67 -1.92
CA GLY A 781 -13.35 -66.26 -1.18
C GLY A 781 -14.47 -65.30 -0.80
N GLU A 782 -15.09 -64.64 -1.79
CA GLU A 782 -16.48 -64.23 -1.65
C GLU A 782 -17.24 -64.58 -2.95
N ALA A 783 -18.22 -65.47 -2.82
CA ALA A 783 -19.05 -65.92 -3.93
C ALA A 783 -19.91 -64.77 -4.47
N PRO A 784 -20.14 -64.69 -5.79
CA PRO A 784 -20.87 -63.57 -6.38
C PRO A 784 -22.37 -63.67 -6.06
N ALA A 785 -22.93 -62.58 -5.51
CA ALA A 785 -24.37 -62.38 -5.42
C ALA A 785 -24.99 -62.22 -6.82
N PRO A 786 -26.21 -62.73 -7.07
CA PRO A 786 -26.77 -62.80 -8.41
C PRO A 786 -27.19 -61.43 -8.95
N GLU A 787 -26.86 -61.24 -10.21
CA GLU A 787 -27.10 -60.08 -11.07
C GLU A 787 -28.60 -59.81 -11.24
N ARG A 788 -29.07 -58.64 -10.77
CA ARG A 788 -30.43 -58.15 -11.08
C ARG A 788 -30.39 -57.43 -12.42
N LEU A 789 -30.82 -58.14 -13.46
CA LEU A 789 -31.18 -57.61 -14.76
C LEU A 789 -32.28 -56.55 -14.63
N GLU A 790 -31.94 -55.26 -14.76
CA GLU A 790 -32.90 -54.25 -15.19
C GLU A 790 -32.77 -54.06 -16.70
N SER A 791 -33.80 -54.51 -17.39
CA SER A 791 -33.95 -54.49 -18.84
C SER A 791 -34.17 -53.08 -19.36
N ARG A 792 -33.44 -52.76 -20.43
CA ARG A 792 -33.74 -51.69 -21.38
C ARG A 792 -35.23 -51.66 -21.73
N ARG A 793 -35.86 -50.49 -21.62
CA ARG A 793 -37.00 -50.10 -22.44
C ARG A 793 -36.73 -48.75 -23.09
N GLU A 794 -36.34 -48.81 -24.35
CA GLU A 794 -36.53 -47.72 -25.30
C GLU A 794 -38.03 -47.55 -25.54
N VAL A 795 -38.55 -46.33 -25.37
CA VAL A 795 -39.67 -45.81 -26.17
C VAL A 795 -39.44 -44.30 -26.31
N GLY A 796 -39.10 -43.85 -27.52
CA GLY A 796 -39.32 -42.46 -27.92
C GLY A 796 -40.76 -42.29 -28.40
N HIS A 797 -41.37 -41.13 -28.12
CA HIS A 797 -41.86 -40.15 -29.12
C HIS A 797 -42.81 -39.11 -28.52
N THR A 798 -42.71 -37.89 -29.07
CA THR A 798 -43.70 -36.77 -29.12
C THR A 798 -44.06 -36.13 -27.78
N GLY A 799 -44.09 -34.81 -27.58
CA GLY A 799 -44.40 -33.73 -28.50
C GLY A 799 -45.64 -33.00 -28.00
N SER A 800 -45.47 -31.97 -27.16
CA SER A 800 -46.27 -30.72 -27.10
C SER A 800 -45.66 -29.74 -26.12
#